data_AF-A0A9K3KKM7-F1
#
_entry.id   AF-A0A9K3KKM7-F1
#
_cell.length_a   1.000
_cell.length_b   1.000
_cell.length_c   1.000
_cell.angle_alpha   90.00
_cell.angle_beta   90.00
_cell.angle_gamma   90.00
#
_symmetry.space_group_name_H-M   'P 1'
#
loop_
_entity.id
_entity.type
_entity.pdbx_description
1 polymer ?
#
loop_
_entity_poly.entity_id
_entity_poly.type
_entity_poly.pdbx_seq_one_letter_code
_entity_poly.pdbx_strand_id
1 'polypeptide(L)'
;MIPSCPLPTIDNNNYDAPSLRGLVEYLRLVVIDTPLRVFQWVSVTVCFLLIFLYWKYRSSIQKRLKKIDASLSRGLVYRDKVSKPSKVVKVMELHPAFVQQYKDSWQLCSLGEYLNTLRFITDDDNDDNDEQKKQMMPQILERELQVAIGSAILHSFGPQIGRAFLPLLGVQRVESFMGQLVSKLLSWIIANVMVDGADQGWDPIGDKACLPFNVSELVGFVNLNQKIRSVTMEIPPMEWMSRGEIGFDPTYYTPLENEVKNSTTKDEKSDNNASLAHDKVLIPNPFIIEKHFEAAISGLEDRIRHQTESTDTSAQALAEPTMTTKIYDPNDRTLPEPQPINPTILPGLYMGWGDAKCTHTKREILRNRLFAVLLTKLSHNYQCRIKGNTNWFVVRIKGRDCNFPDEFVQALIDTGHTIEVCPRSAITTFGLAFCVKEEDDSWTNVPIAYFFQTGYERFDQRPAFFSAPHGGIDMKIKGPLVGRDPTTGESQKCDIQFYMAIEGLCAWHSNHNAEVPWIQSVSTKDTYDQKTALKAIRMSGLLACTFNSIGTEMNLPFGGYGVLGVCNDTAALVDFAASGTTNMYPLLSTGRFLMHTSAHLVNMHDKLSKYDDMKVIANDARRLASATCFMESDIHCSPTHLIGAARRFNANYPQSYFRITDDSREIMQYMATEYESFLHTTAKELEEKSQATFQNYLADQPSFKDDIESERESTPSKSQ
;
A
#
# COMPACT_ATOMS: atom_id res chain seq x y z
N MET A 1 70.25 -12.22 -33.56
CA MET A 1 71.14 -11.88 -34.69
C MET A 1 71.04 -10.38 -34.91
N ILE A 2 72.02 -9.65 -34.39
CA ILE A 2 72.09 -8.18 -34.43
C ILE A 2 73.08 -7.84 -35.55
N PRO A 3 72.68 -7.08 -36.60
CA PRO A 3 73.60 -6.67 -37.64
C PRO A 3 74.51 -5.57 -37.12
N SER A 4 75.82 -5.77 -37.27
CA SER A 4 76.88 -4.79 -37.03
C SER A 4 76.73 -3.58 -37.95
N CYS A 5 76.35 -2.44 -37.38
CA CYS A 5 76.43 -1.15 -38.06
C CYS A 5 77.89 -0.64 -38.04
N PRO A 6 78.46 -0.21 -39.19
CA PRO A 6 79.81 0.29 -39.25
C PRO A 6 79.89 1.71 -38.66
N LEU A 7 80.95 1.97 -37.89
CA LEU A 7 81.31 3.29 -37.39
C LEU A 7 81.64 4.22 -38.57
N PRO A 8 81.11 5.46 -38.61
CA PRO A 8 81.48 6.42 -39.63
C PRO A 8 82.90 6.94 -39.36
N THR A 9 83.75 6.81 -40.37
CA THR A 9 85.04 7.50 -40.48
C THR A 9 84.81 9.01 -40.45
N ILE A 10 85.43 9.67 -39.47
CA ILE A 10 85.41 11.12 -39.30
C ILE A 10 86.32 11.73 -40.37
N ASP A 11 85.71 12.30 -41.40
CA ASP A 11 86.39 13.10 -42.41
C ASP A 11 86.61 14.51 -41.86
N ASN A 12 87.87 14.91 -41.72
CA ASN A 12 88.28 15.97 -40.80
C ASN A 12 88.37 17.37 -41.45
N ASN A 13 87.57 17.65 -42.49
CA ASN A 13 87.60 18.91 -43.21
C ASN A 13 86.22 19.27 -43.80
N ASN A 14 85.29 19.68 -42.94
CA ASN A 14 84.24 20.67 -43.25
C ASN A 14 83.41 20.92 -41.98
N TYR A 15 83.87 21.87 -41.15
CA TYR A 15 83.03 22.46 -40.11
C TYR A 15 82.09 23.48 -40.77
N ASP A 16 81.10 22.98 -41.51
CA ASP A 16 79.91 23.78 -41.79
C ASP A 16 79.14 23.91 -40.47
N ALA A 17 79.02 25.16 -39.99
CA ALA A 17 78.27 25.49 -38.79
C ALA A 17 76.89 24.81 -38.86
N PRO A 18 76.44 24.11 -37.79
CA PRO A 18 75.16 23.43 -37.82
C PRO A 18 74.09 24.45 -38.17
N SER A 19 73.44 24.24 -39.33
CA SER A 19 72.40 25.16 -39.78
C SER A 19 71.40 25.35 -38.63
N LEU A 20 70.94 26.58 -38.41
CA LEU A 20 69.99 26.92 -37.35
C LEU A 20 68.80 25.94 -37.31
N ARG A 21 68.42 25.40 -38.47
CA ARG A 21 67.41 24.37 -38.66
C ARG A 21 67.72 23.04 -37.96
N GLY A 22 68.96 22.56 -38.03
CA GLY A 22 69.41 21.34 -37.33
C GLY A 22 69.42 21.50 -35.81
N LEU A 23 69.80 22.69 -35.30
CA LEU A 23 69.72 22.98 -33.87
C LEU A 23 68.26 23.06 -33.38
N VAL A 24 67.37 23.68 -34.17
CA VAL A 24 65.93 23.76 -33.86
C VAL A 24 65.26 22.39 -33.90
N GLU A 25 65.58 21.54 -34.87
CA GLU A 25 65.05 20.17 -34.93
C GLU A 25 65.59 19.30 -33.78
N TYR A 26 66.87 19.44 -33.42
CA TYR A 26 67.43 18.76 -32.27
C TYR A 26 66.77 19.22 -30.96
N LEU A 27 66.58 20.53 -30.77
CA LEU A 27 65.87 21.06 -29.60
C LEU A 27 64.40 20.62 -29.56
N ARG A 28 63.70 20.59 -30.70
CA ARG A 28 62.33 20.06 -30.77
C ARG A 28 62.29 18.58 -30.38
N LEU A 29 63.22 17.77 -30.91
CA LEU A 29 63.29 16.35 -30.61
C LEU A 29 63.57 16.10 -29.12
N VAL A 30 64.52 16.83 -28.53
CA VAL A 30 64.98 16.62 -27.14
C VAL A 30 64.06 17.27 -26.12
N VAL A 31 63.56 18.48 -26.38
CA VAL A 31 62.77 19.27 -25.40
C VAL A 31 61.28 18.99 -25.52
N ILE A 32 60.76 18.67 -26.70
CA ILE A 32 59.32 18.49 -26.92
C ILE A 32 58.98 17.02 -27.17
N ASP A 33 59.58 16.40 -28.19
CA ASP A 33 59.13 15.07 -28.62
C ASP A 33 59.54 13.97 -27.63
N THR A 34 60.73 14.08 -27.02
CA THR A 34 61.21 13.09 -26.04
C THR A 34 60.37 13.12 -24.76
N PRO A 35 60.10 14.26 -24.10
CA PRO A 35 59.22 14.31 -22.94
C PRO A 35 57.78 13.89 -23.27
N LEU A 36 57.27 14.25 -24.45
CA LEU A 36 55.93 13.84 -24.87
C LEU A 36 55.84 12.32 -25.07
N ARG A 37 56.85 11.69 -25.68
CA ARG A 37 56.93 10.22 -25.80
C ARG A 37 57.03 9.56 -24.42
N VAL A 38 57.84 10.10 -23.51
CA VAL A 38 57.93 9.61 -22.13
C VAL A 38 56.58 9.74 -21.42
N PHE A 39 55.89 10.87 -21.57
CA PHE A 39 54.56 11.09 -20.99
C PHE A 39 53.51 10.12 -21.57
N GLN A 40 53.53 9.88 -22.88
CA GLN A 40 52.66 8.89 -23.53
C GLN A 40 52.94 7.48 -23.00
N TRP A 41 54.21 7.07 -22.88
CA TRP A 41 54.59 5.77 -22.32
C TRP A 41 54.17 5.63 -20.85
N VAL A 42 54.38 6.65 -20.03
CA VAL A 42 53.93 6.68 -18.63
C VAL A 42 52.41 6.59 -18.56
N SER A 43 51.69 7.36 -19.39
CA SER A 43 50.22 7.33 -19.43
C SER A 43 49.67 5.97 -19.83
N VAL A 44 50.23 5.34 -20.88
CA VAL A 44 49.86 3.98 -21.30
C VAL A 44 50.16 2.97 -20.20
N THR A 45 51.31 3.08 -19.53
CA THR A 45 51.70 2.19 -18.43
C THR A 45 50.77 2.33 -17.23
N VAL A 46 50.40 3.56 -16.86
CA VAL A 46 49.45 3.85 -15.78
C VAL A 46 48.05 3.33 -16.14
N CYS A 47 47.57 3.57 -17.36
CA CYS A 47 46.29 3.03 -17.82
C CYS A 47 46.27 1.50 -17.80
N PHE A 48 47.35 0.84 -18.25
CA PHE A 48 47.47 -0.61 -18.20
C PHE A 48 47.49 -1.14 -16.77
N LEU A 49 48.20 -0.47 -15.86
CA LEU A 49 48.21 -0.79 -14.43
C LEU A 49 46.81 -0.65 -13.81
N LEU A 50 46.08 0.42 -14.12
CA LEU A 50 44.73 0.64 -13.63
C LEU A 50 43.75 -0.42 -14.17
N ILE A 51 43.83 -0.76 -15.45
CA ILE A 51 43.03 -1.85 -16.05
C ILE A 51 43.37 -3.19 -15.39
N PHE A 52 44.65 -3.48 -15.15
CA PHE A 52 45.09 -4.69 -14.47
C PHE A 52 44.61 -4.75 -13.01
N LEU A 53 44.70 -3.64 -12.27
CA LEU A 53 44.19 -3.54 -10.90
C LEU A 53 42.67 -3.70 -10.86
N TYR A 54 41.94 -3.09 -11.79
CA TYR A 54 40.49 -3.26 -11.94
C TYR A 54 40.13 -4.72 -12.26
N TRP A 55 40.85 -5.37 -13.18
CA TRP A 55 40.64 -6.77 -13.52
C TRP A 55 40.96 -7.70 -12.33
N LYS A 56 42.06 -7.46 -11.60
CA LYS A 56 42.42 -8.20 -10.39
C LYS A 56 41.38 -8.00 -9.27
N TYR A 57 40.88 -6.78 -9.09
CA TYR A 57 39.81 -6.45 -8.16
C TYR A 57 38.51 -7.17 -8.53
N ARG A 58 38.09 -7.10 -9.79
CA ARG A 58 36.92 -7.83 -10.33
C ARG A 58 37.06 -9.34 -10.15
N SER A 59 38.22 -9.90 -10.47
CA SER A 59 38.51 -11.34 -10.29
C SER A 59 38.51 -11.74 -8.82
N SER A 60 39.07 -10.91 -7.92
CA SER A 60 39.03 -11.14 -6.47
C SER A 60 37.62 -11.09 -5.92
N ILE A 61 36.77 -10.16 -6.39
CA ILE A 61 35.34 -10.11 -6.05
C ILE A 61 34.64 -11.37 -6.54
N GLN A 62 34.83 -11.78 -7.80
CA GLN A 62 34.22 -12.99 -8.34
C GLN A 62 34.64 -14.25 -7.58
N LYS A 63 35.92 -14.36 -7.18
CA LYS A 63 36.41 -15.46 -6.34
C LYS A 63 35.78 -15.44 -4.94
N ARG A 64 35.65 -14.27 -4.31
CA ARG A 64 34.95 -14.14 -3.02
C ARG A 64 33.46 -14.48 -3.16
N LEU A 65 32.78 -13.99 -4.20
CA LEU A 65 31.39 -14.35 -4.50
C LEU A 65 31.25 -15.85 -4.66
N LYS A 66 32.07 -16.51 -5.49
CA LYS A 66 32.07 -17.98 -5.64
C LYS A 66 32.34 -18.72 -4.33
N LYS A 67 33.21 -18.20 -3.46
CA LYS A 67 33.49 -18.81 -2.15
C LYS A 67 32.32 -18.64 -1.19
N ILE A 68 31.65 -17.47 -1.21
CA ILE A 68 30.43 -17.20 -0.45
C ILE A 68 29.33 -18.13 -0.96
N ASP A 69 29.12 -18.21 -2.27
CA ASP A 69 28.15 -19.07 -2.93
C ASP A 69 28.38 -20.55 -2.60
N ALA A 70 29.64 -21.02 -2.67
CA ALA A 70 30.03 -22.37 -2.28
C ALA A 70 29.99 -22.64 -0.76
N SER A 71 29.91 -21.60 0.08
CA SER A 71 29.74 -21.75 1.53
C SER A 71 28.25 -21.71 1.91
N LEU A 72 27.45 -20.88 1.22
CA LEU A 72 26.00 -20.87 1.28
C LEU A 72 25.43 -22.20 0.78
N SER A 73 25.99 -22.74 -0.31
CA SER A 73 25.61 -24.05 -0.85
C SER A 73 26.01 -25.23 0.05
N ARG A 74 26.86 -25.02 1.08
CA ARG A 74 27.23 -26.04 2.07
C ARG A 74 26.31 -26.06 3.28
N GLY A 75 25.61 -24.97 3.57
CA GLY A 75 24.52 -24.93 4.53
C GLY A 75 23.18 -25.19 3.86
N LEU A 76 23.06 -26.30 3.13
CA LEU A 76 21.82 -26.63 2.41
C LEU A 76 20.67 -26.73 3.42
N VAL A 77 19.77 -25.76 3.34
CA VAL A 77 18.47 -25.85 4.00
C VAL A 77 17.60 -26.74 3.14
N TYR A 78 16.96 -27.73 3.74
CA TYR A 78 15.97 -28.57 3.06
C TYR A 78 14.67 -28.60 3.87
N ARG A 79 13.57 -28.96 3.22
CA ARG A 79 12.28 -29.17 3.89
C ARG A 79 12.19 -30.63 4.35
N ASP A 80 12.02 -30.83 5.64
CA ASP A 80 11.61 -32.08 6.25
C ASP A 80 10.21 -31.92 6.86
N LYS A 81 9.22 -32.48 6.18
CA LYS A 81 7.82 -32.45 6.63
C LYS A 81 7.51 -33.49 7.69
N VAL A 82 8.38 -34.49 7.87
CA VAL A 82 8.09 -35.69 8.67
C VAL A 82 8.64 -35.54 10.08
N SER A 83 9.85 -34.99 10.24
CA SER A 83 10.41 -34.80 11.58
C SER A 83 9.66 -33.72 12.35
N LYS A 84 9.29 -34.04 13.59
CA LYS A 84 8.76 -33.05 14.52
C LYS A 84 9.93 -32.24 15.08
N PRO A 85 9.95 -30.91 14.94
CA PRO A 85 11.00 -30.12 15.53
C PRO A 85 10.87 -30.14 17.06
N SER A 86 11.99 -30.08 17.77
CA SER A 86 12.02 -30.00 19.24
C SER A 86 11.51 -28.65 19.78
N LYS A 87 11.54 -27.61 18.93
CA LYS A 87 11.03 -26.28 19.21
C LYS A 87 10.08 -25.86 18.10
N VAL A 88 8.95 -25.25 18.46
CA VAL A 88 7.92 -24.84 17.50
C VAL A 88 8.00 -23.34 17.28
N VAL A 89 8.25 -22.95 16.04
CA VAL A 89 8.12 -21.58 15.52
C VAL A 89 6.64 -21.25 15.41
N LYS A 90 6.18 -20.21 16.10
CA LYS A 90 4.79 -19.70 16.06
C LYS A 90 4.78 -18.30 15.42
N VAL A 91 4.40 -18.24 14.15
CA VAL A 91 4.40 -16.99 13.36
C VAL A 91 3.20 -17.00 12.42
N MET A 92 2.34 -15.99 12.54
CA MET A 92 1.10 -15.86 11.77
C MET A 92 0.24 -17.12 11.92
N GLU A 93 0.08 -17.56 13.17
CA GLU A 93 -0.62 -18.82 13.45
C GLU A 93 -2.06 -18.72 12.97
N LEU A 94 -2.45 -19.64 12.10
CA LEU A 94 -3.80 -19.68 11.56
C LEU A 94 -4.78 -20.16 12.63
N HIS A 95 -5.98 -19.61 12.61
CA HIS A 95 -7.01 -20.05 13.53
C HIS A 95 -7.44 -21.50 13.18
N PRO A 96 -7.48 -22.45 14.14
CA PRO A 96 -7.75 -23.86 13.82
C PRO A 96 -9.11 -24.09 13.14
N ALA A 97 -10.15 -23.33 13.53
CA ALA A 97 -11.46 -23.45 12.89
C ALA A 97 -11.43 -22.95 11.44
N PHE A 98 -10.59 -21.97 11.12
CA PHE A 98 -10.41 -21.47 9.76
C PHE A 98 -9.72 -22.53 8.89
N VAL A 99 -8.62 -23.11 9.36
CA VAL A 99 -7.93 -24.20 8.64
C VAL A 99 -8.87 -25.38 8.41
N GLN A 100 -9.62 -25.79 9.44
CA GLN A 100 -10.59 -26.88 9.33
C GLN A 100 -11.73 -26.57 8.36
N GLN A 101 -12.22 -25.32 8.32
CA GLN A 101 -13.29 -24.90 7.42
C GLN A 101 -12.87 -25.03 5.94
N TYR A 102 -11.61 -24.75 5.61
CA TYR A 102 -11.13 -24.68 4.24
C TYR A 102 -10.27 -25.86 3.78
N LYS A 103 -9.98 -26.83 4.65
CA LYS A 103 -9.10 -27.99 4.38
C LYS A 103 -9.40 -28.77 3.08
N ASP A 104 -10.66 -28.82 2.65
CA ASP A 104 -11.10 -29.59 1.47
C ASP A 104 -11.00 -28.76 0.17
N SER A 105 -10.79 -27.44 0.29
CA SER A 105 -10.78 -26.49 -0.83
C SER A 105 -9.46 -25.73 -0.98
N TRP A 106 -8.66 -25.66 0.09
CA TRP A 106 -7.39 -24.96 0.13
C TRP A 106 -6.36 -25.74 0.94
N GLN A 107 -5.14 -25.86 0.41
CA GLN A 107 -3.98 -26.24 1.19
C GLN A 107 -3.44 -24.98 1.87
N LEU A 108 -3.51 -24.93 3.20
CA LEU A 108 -3.11 -23.79 4.02
C LEU A 108 -2.05 -24.23 5.01
N CYS A 109 -1.05 -23.38 5.24
CA CYS A 109 -0.18 -23.48 6.41
C CYS A 109 0.17 -22.09 6.95
N SER A 110 0.47 -21.99 8.24
CA SER A 110 1.05 -20.77 8.80
C SER A 110 2.49 -20.59 8.33
N LEU A 111 2.99 -19.36 8.40
CA LEU A 111 4.41 -19.12 8.14
C LEU A 111 5.29 -19.88 9.15
N GLY A 112 4.84 -19.99 10.40
CA GLY A 112 5.50 -20.78 11.43
C GLY A 112 5.57 -22.27 11.09
N GLU A 113 4.47 -22.86 10.62
CA GLU A 113 4.42 -24.25 10.16
C GLU A 113 5.40 -24.52 9.01
N TYR A 114 5.46 -23.62 8.02
CA TYR A 114 6.47 -23.73 6.95
C TYR A 114 7.90 -23.68 7.50
N LEU A 115 8.22 -22.69 8.35
CA LEU A 115 9.56 -22.53 8.93
C LEU A 115 9.95 -23.74 9.80
N ASN A 116 8.98 -24.36 10.48
CA ASN A 116 9.17 -25.60 11.24
C ASN A 116 9.53 -26.81 10.38
N THR A 117 9.34 -26.76 9.05
CA THR A 117 9.80 -27.81 8.12
C THR A 117 11.27 -27.65 7.73
N LEU A 118 11.91 -26.50 7.98
CA LEU A 118 13.27 -26.27 7.52
C LEU A 118 14.30 -27.02 8.39
N ARG A 119 15.24 -27.71 7.76
CA ARG A 119 16.36 -28.43 8.38
C ARG A 119 17.66 -28.02 7.71
N PHE A 120 18.76 -28.13 8.45
CA PHE A 120 20.10 -27.86 7.93
C PHE A 120 20.81 -29.17 7.72
N ILE A 121 21.49 -29.31 6.58
CA ILE A 121 22.49 -30.35 6.41
C ILE A 121 23.68 -29.97 7.29
N THR A 122 23.78 -30.60 8.46
CA THR A 122 25.00 -30.57 9.27
C THR A 122 25.86 -31.74 8.84
N ASP A 123 26.86 -31.49 8.00
CA ASP A 123 27.92 -32.46 7.80
C ASP A 123 28.57 -32.73 9.18
N ASP A 124 28.55 -34.00 9.57
CA ASP A 124 29.09 -34.63 10.79
C ASP A 124 28.10 -34.84 11.96
N ASP A 125 27.35 -35.94 11.89
CA ASP A 125 26.81 -36.66 13.06
C ASP A 125 27.91 -37.39 13.88
N ASN A 126 29.19 -37.24 13.51
CA ASN A 126 30.32 -37.97 14.09
C ASN A 126 31.33 -37.12 14.87
N ASP A 127 31.09 -35.82 15.08
CA ASP A 127 32.06 -34.94 15.73
C ASP A 127 31.50 -34.40 17.06
N ASP A 128 32.10 -34.83 18.19
CA ASP A 128 31.70 -34.54 19.58
C ASP A 128 31.71 -33.03 19.96
N ASN A 129 31.98 -32.12 19.02
CA ASN A 129 31.88 -30.66 19.19
C ASN A 129 30.46 -30.11 18.91
N ASP A 130 29.44 -30.90 19.24
CA ASP A 130 28.03 -30.68 18.91
C ASP A 130 27.45 -29.42 19.60
N GLU A 131 27.95 -29.04 20.79
CA GLU A 131 27.45 -27.85 21.51
C GLU A 131 27.75 -26.52 20.79
N GLN A 132 28.93 -26.39 20.15
CA GLN A 132 29.30 -25.14 19.48
C GLN A 132 28.59 -24.98 18.13
N LYS A 133 28.39 -26.08 17.39
CA LYS A 133 27.58 -26.09 16.15
C LYS A 133 26.11 -25.79 16.45
N LYS A 134 25.55 -26.36 17.53
CA LYS A 134 24.18 -26.05 18.01
C LYS A 134 23.97 -24.58 18.36
N GLN A 135 25.01 -23.87 18.81
CA GLN A 135 24.93 -22.43 19.10
C GLN A 135 25.08 -21.52 17.88
N MET A 136 25.86 -21.91 16.85
CA MET A 136 26.07 -21.08 15.65
C MET A 136 24.91 -21.13 14.64
N MET A 137 24.17 -22.24 14.58
CA MET A 137 23.11 -22.42 13.58
C MET A 137 21.97 -21.41 13.67
N PRO A 138 21.41 -21.14 14.87
CA PRO A 138 20.37 -20.13 15.03
C PRO A 138 20.81 -18.75 14.53
N GLN A 139 22.09 -18.40 14.73
CA GLN A 139 22.67 -17.11 14.31
C GLN A 139 22.84 -17.01 12.78
N ILE A 140 23.16 -18.12 12.10
CA ILE A 140 23.27 -18.14 10.63
C ILE A 140 21.89 -18.09 9.99
N LEU A 141 20.94 -18.90 10.47
CA LEU A 141 19.55 -18.87 9.99
C LEU A 141 18.94 -17.49 10.23
N GLU A 142 19.18 -16.91 11.40
CA GLU A 142 18.86 -15.53 11.72
C GLU A 142 19.38 -14.62 10.61
N ARG A 143 20.69 -14.58 10.38
CA ARG A 143 21.30 -13.64 9.42
C ARG A 143 20.81 -13.82 7.98
N GLU A 144 20.54 -15.03 7.55
CA GLU A 144 20.06 -15.28 6.20
C GLU A 144 18.55 -14.99 6.06
N LEU A 145 17.75 -15.30 7.08
CA LEU A 145 16.35 -14.90 7.15
C LEU A 145 16.21 -13.37 7.18
N GLN A 146 17.15 -12.66 7.83
CA GLN A 146 17.25 -11.19 7.80
C GLN A 146 17.37 -10.66 6.37
N VAL A 147 18.28 -11.23 5.59
CA VAL A 147 18.55 -10.80 4.22
C VAL A 147 17.39 -11.16 3.31
N ALA A 148 16.80 -12.35 3.46
CA ALA A 148 15.68 -12.80 2.65
C ALA A 148 14.40 -11.99 2.93
N ILE A 149 14.00 -11.83 4.19
CA ILE A 149 12.83 -11.03 4.57
C ILE A 149 13.07 -9.55 4.23
N GLY A 150 14.26 -9.02 4.54
CA GLY A 150 14.63 -7.65 4.18
C GLY A 150 14.57 -7.41 2.67
N SER A 151 15.08 -8.35 1.87
CA SER A 151 15.01 -8.30 0.40
C SER A 151 13.57 -8.41 -0.10
N ALA A 152 12.75 -9.31 0.45
CA ALA A 152 11.34 -9.44 0.08
C ALA A 152 10.57 -8.15 0.39
N ILE A 153 10.74 -7.59 1.59
CA ILE A 153 10.15 -6.31 2.00
C ILE A 153 10.59 -5.18 1.05
N LEU A 154 11.90 -5.07 0.77
CA LEU A 154 12.43 -4.05 -0.13
C LEU A 154 11.94 -4.20 -1.58
N HIS A 155 11.81 -5.44 -2.06
CA HIS A 155 11.29 -5.74 -3.38
C HIS A 155 9.81 -5.34 -3.49
N SER A 156 9.03 -5.60 -2.44
CA SER A 156 7.58 -5.39 -2.45
C SER A 156 7.16 -3.95 -2.20
N PHE A 157 7.97 -3.18 -1.48
CA PHE A 157 7.88 -1.72 -1.50
C PHE A 157 8.32 -1.12 -2.85
N GLY A 158 8.84 -1.92 -3.77
CA GLY A 158 9.30 -1.48 -5.07
C GLY A 158 10.59 -0.64 -4.99
N PRO A 159 11.22 -0.38 -6.15
CA PRO A 159 12.48 0.34 -6.19
C PRO A 159 12.32 1.77 -5.66
N GLN A 160 11.14 2.40 -5.75
CA GLN A 160 10.96 3.76 -5.27
C GLN A 160 10.78 3.83 -3.75
N ILE A 161 9.88 3.04 -3.12
CA ILE A 161 9.74 3.04 -1.65
C ILE A 161 10.95 2.34 -1.01
N GLY A 162 11.55 1.31 -1.62
CA GLY A 162 12.82 0.72 -1.17
C GLY A 162 14.01 1.70 -1.24
N ARG A 163 14.20 2.42 -2.36
CA ARG A 163 15.16 3.56 -2.46
C ARG A 163 14.76 4.70 -1.59
N ALA A 164 13.51 4.76 -1.19
CA ALA A 164 13.12 5.58 -0.11
C ALA A 164 13.74 5.01 1.18
N PHE A 165 13.38 3.84 1.68
CA PHE A 165 13.90 3.38 2.97
C PHE A 165 15.45 3.44 3.07
N LEU A 166 16.18 3.32 1.95
CA LEU A 166 17.65 3.40 1.84
C LEU A 166 18.36 4.71 2.32
N PRO A 167 18.02 5.96 1.91
CA PRO A 167 18.64 7.18 2.44
C PRO A 167 18.28 7.51 3.89
N LEU A 168 17.14 7.02 4.37
CA LEU A 168 16.76 7.04 5.79
C LEU A 168 17.77 6.27 6.66
N LEU A 169 18.49 5.35 6.02
CA LEU A 169 19.40 4.44 6.68
C LEU A 169 20.85 4.90 6.61
N GLY A 170 21.30 5.65 5.59
CA GLY A 170 22.70 6.14 5.43
C GLY A 170 23.74 5.02 5.43
N VAL A 171 24.50 4.80 4.34
CA VAL A 171 25.27 3.55 4.10
C VAL A 171 26.01 2.93 5.31
N GLN A 172 26.59 3.75 6.22
CA GLN A 172 27.22 3.28 7.47
C GLN A 172 26.30 3.16 8.69
N ARG A 173 25.17 3.89 8.75
CA ARG A 173 24.14 3.75 9.78
C ARG A 173 23.10 2.67 9.42
N VAL A 174 22.96 2.28 8.15
CA VAL A 174 22.07 1.19 7.67
C VAL A 174 22.44 -0.09 8.40
N GLU A 175 23.71 -0.49 8.33
CA GLU A 175 24.17 -1.73 8.95
C GLU A 175 24.02 -1.70 10.47
N SER A 176 24.12 -0.53 11.11
CA SER A 176 23.98 -0.43 12.57
C SER A 176 22.54 -0.31 13.06
N PHE A 177 21.65 0.39 12.34
CA PHE A 177 20.24 0.56 12.71
C PHE A 177 19.38 -0.57 12.17
N MET A 178 19.56 -1.02 10.92
CA MET A 178 19.01 -2.32 10.51
C MET A 178 19.67 -3.38 11.36
N GLY A 179 20.99 -3.41 11.53
CA GLY A 179 21.63 -4.36 12.45
C GLY A 179 21.06 -4.32 13.87
N GLN A 180 20.69 -3.17 14.45
CA GLN A 180 20.07 -3.09 15.78
C GLN A 180 18.56 -3.31 15.78
N LEU A 181 17.80 -2.86 14.78
CA LEU A 181 16.35 -3.08 14.66
C LEU A 181 16.10 -4.54 14.32
N VAL A 182 16.85 -5.07 13.37
CA VAL A 182 16.88 -6.46 12.94
C VAL A 182 17.52 -7.32 14.02
N SER A 183 18.61 -6.96 14.68
CA SER A 183 19.12 -7.72 15.84
C SER A 183 18.25 -7.55 17.09
N LYS A 184 17.46 -6.49 17.27
CA LYS A 184 16.46 -6.43 18.36
C LYS A 184 15.23 -7.25 18.00
N LEU A 185 14.71 -7.12 16.78
CA LEU A 185 13.64 -7.94 16.22
C LEU A 185 14.06 -9.42 16.23
N LEU A 186 15.34 -9.73 16.00
CA LEU A 186 15.89 -11.10 15.99
C LEU A 186 16.47 -11.61 17.28
N SER A 187 17.04 -10.80 18.16
CA SER A 187 17.27 -11.22 19.55
C SER A 187 15.93 -11.46 20.23
N TRP A 188 14.90 -10.68 19.89
CA TRP A 188 13.53 -10.91 20.32
C TRP A 188 12.88 -12.11 19.61
N ILE A 189 13.05 -12.29 18.30
CA ILE A 189 12.57 -13.49 17.58
C ILE A 189 13.32 -14.73 18.08
N ILE A 190 14.61 -14.74 18.32
CA ILE A 190 15.36 -15.94 18.74
C ILE A 190 15.12 -16.26 20.21
N ALA A 191 15.13 -15.26 21.09
CA ALA A 191 14.84 -15.46 22.50
C ALA A 191 13.39 -15.91 22.73
N ASN A 192 12.46 -15.61 21.81
CA ASN A 192 11.05 -15.87 22.05
C ASN A 192 10.37 -16.80 21.01
N VAL A 193 10.71 -16.82 19.71
CA VAL A 193 10.13 -17.70 18.65
C VAL A 193 10.47 -19.18 18.88
N MET A 194 11.65 -19.47 19.42
CA MET A 194 12.02 -20.84 19.78
C MET A 194 11.41 -21.21 21.15
N VAL A 195 10.13 -21.59 21.15
CA VAL A 195 9.45 -22.09 22.36
C VAL A 195 9.81 -23.56 22.57
N ASP A 196 10.25 -23.93 23.77
CA ASP A 196 10.47 -25.32 24.13
C ASP A 196 9.14 -26.09 24.04
N GLY A 197 9.10 -27.17 23.25
CA GLY A 197 7.88 -27.88 22.87
C GLY A 197 7.11 -28.61 23.98
N ALA A 198 7.43 -28.37 25.25
CA ALA A 198 6.83 -29.07 26.39
C ALA A 198 5.78 -28.19 27.09
N ASP A 199 4.50 -28.45 26.79
CA ASP A 199 3.32 -28.25 27.65
C ASP A 199 2.92 -26.84 28.14
N GLN A 200 3.58 -25.76 27.77
CA GLN A 200 3.08 -24.42 28.12
C GLN A 200 1.96 -24.00 27.15
N GLY A 201 0.75 -23.80 27.70
CA GLY A 201 -0.42 -23.29 26.99
C GLY A 201 -0.05 -22.11 26.09
N TRP A 202 -0.64 -22.04 24.90
CA TRP A 202 -0.34 -20.98 23.96
C TRP A 202 -0.56 -19.61 24.59
N ASP A 203 0.51 -18.80 24.63
CA ASP A 203 0.47 -17.40 25.01
C ASP A 203 0.43 -16.56 23.71
N PRO A 204 -0.53 -15.64 23.55
CA PRO A 204 -0.61 -14.66 22.44
C PRO A 204 0.64 -13.79 22.29
N ILE A 205 1.35 -13.52 23.39
CA ILE A 205 2.71 -12.91 23.37
C ILE A 205 3.68 -13.78 22.51
N GLY A 206 3.31 -15.04 22.30
CA GLY A 206 4.04 -16.03 21.53
C GLY A 206 3.84 -16.00 20.01
N ASP A 207 2.79 -15.38 19.46
CA ASP A 207 2.63 -15.20 18.00
C ASP A 207 3.36 -13.93 17.54
N LYS A 208 4.53 -14.12 16.91
CA LYS A 208 5.56 -13.07 16.78
C LYS A 208 5.60 -12.42 15.41
N ALA A 209 4.53 -12.59 14.65
CA ALA A 209 4.28 -11.85 13.42
C ALA A 209 3.94 -10.37 13.66
N CYS A 210 3.70 -10.00 14.92
CA CYS A 210 3.37 -8.64 15.29
C CYS A 210 4.60 -7.75 15.33
N LEU A 211 4.52 -6.67 14.55
CA LEU A 211 5.45 -5.59 14.72
C LEU A 211 5.14 -4.93 16.07
N PRO A 212 6.14 -4.64 16.92
CA PRO A 212 5.92 -3.90 18.17
C PRO A 212 5.61 -2.42 17.92
N PHE A 213 5.29 -2.04 16.67
CA PHE A 213 4.90 -0.69 16.33
C PHE A 213 3.44 -0.49 16.69
N ASN A 214 3.19 0.47 17.58
CA ASN A 214 1.85 1.03 17.68
C ASN A 214 1.56 1.90 16.46
N VAL A 215 0.27 2.17 16.22
CA VAL A 215 -0.13 2.94 15.03
C VAL A 215 0.46 4.35 15.02
N SER A 216 0.66 4.95 16.19
CA SER A 216 1.25 6.29 16.31
C SER A 216 2.73 6.32 15.89
N GLU A 217 3.47 5.23 16.12
CA GLU A 217 4.86 5.07 15.66
C GLU A 217 4.93 4.88 14.15
N LEU A 218 3.99 4.12 13.57
CA LEU A 218 3.87 3.99 12.12
C LEU A 218 3.57 5.35 11.46
N VAL A 219 2.60 6.10 11.98
CA VAL A 219 2.24 7.44 11.48
C VAL A 219 3.36 8.45 11.74
N GLY A 220 4.02 8.37 12.89
CA GLY A 220 5.20 9.17 13.21
C GLY A 220 6.35 8.91 12.25
N PHE A 221 6.55 7.64 11.86
CA PHE A 221 7.50 7.24 10.83
C PHE A 221 7.11 7.80 9.47
N VAL A 222 5.84 7.71 9.05
CA VAL A 222 5.36 8.32 7.81
C VAL A 222 5.68 9.82 7.82
N ASN A 223 5.29 10.55 8.88
CA ASN A 223 5.59 11.97 9.04
C ASN A 223 7.10 12.30 8.99
N LEU A 224 7.95 11.47 9.58
CA LEU A 224 9.40 11.64 9.54
C LEU A 224 9.95 11.40 8.12
N ASN A 225 9.47 10.33 7.47
CA ASN A 225 9.79 9.99 6.10
C ASN A 225 9.39 11.12 5.13
N GLN A 226 8.25 11.77 5.37
CA GLN A 226 7.83 12.95 4.61
C GLN A 226 8.84 14.10 4.69
N LYS A 227 9.42 14.33 5.87
CA LYS A 227 10.41 15.40 6.09
C LYS A 227 11.79 15.07 5.52
N ILE A 228 12.12 13.78 5.39
CA ILE A 228 13.43 13.30 4.93
C ILE A 228 13.47 13.17 3.41
N ARG A 229 12.32 13.08 2.72
CA ARG A 229 12.27 12.89 1.27
C ARG A 229 11.72 14.02 0.44
N SER A 230 12.39 14.21 -0.69
CA SER A 230 11.94 14.94 -1.87
C SER A 230 11.31 14.04 -2.94
N VAL A 231 10.73 12.88 -2.58
CA VAL A 231 9.97 12.08 -3.56
C VAL A 231 8.62 12.76 -3.73
N THR A 232 8.65 13.84 -4.50
CA THR A 232 7.46 14.48 -5.03
C THR A 232 6.85 13.54 -6.05
N MET A 233 5.55 13.29 -5.92
CA MET A 233 4.81 12.67 -7.02
C MET A 233 5.08 13.48 -8.29
N GLU A 234 5.37 12.80 -9.40
CA GLU A 234 5.63 13.49 -10.67
C GLU A 234 4.41 14.31 -11.11
N ILE A 235 3.21 13.82 -10.77
CA ILE A 235 1.93 14.46 -11.05
C ILE A 235 1.26 14.77 -9.70
N PRO A 236 0.89 16.04 -9.44
CA PRO A 236 0.13 16.39 -8.25
C PRO A 236 -1.22 15.64 -8.17
N PRO A 237 -1.69 15.23 -6.97
CA PRO A 237 -2.93 14.48 -6.83
C PRO A 237 -4.16 15.12 -7.50
N MET A 238 -4.28 16.45 -7.47
CA MET A 238 -5.39 17.15 -8.16
C MET A 238 -5.31 17.04 -9.68
N GLU A 239 -4.10 17.07 -10.24
CA GLU A 239 -3.91 16.87 -11.67
C GLU A 239 -4.21 15.43 -12.04
N TRP A 240 -3.75 14.47 -11.23
CA TRP A 240 -4.06 13.06 -11.42
C TRP A 240 -5.58 12.81 -11.39
N MET A 241 -6.29 13.39 -10.42
CA MET A 241 -7.76 13.33 -10.34
C MET A 241 -8.45 13.88 -11.61
N SER A 242 -7.92 14.97 -12.20
CA SER A 242 -8.48 15.57 -13.42
C SER A 242 -8.28 14.70 -14.67
N ARG A 243 -7.15 13.99 -14.74
CA ARG A 243 -6.84 13.04 -15.82
C ARG A 243 -7.64 11.74 -15.66
N GLY A 244 -7.86 11.33 -14.41
CA GLY A 244 -8.36 10.01 -14.01
C GLY A 244 -7.21 8.98 -13.98
N GLU A 245 -7.51 7.75 -13.56
CA GLU A 245 -6.57 6.62 -13.48
C GLU A 245 -5.97 6.17 -14.84
N ILE A 246 -6.39 6.78 -15.97
CA ILE A 246 -6.03 6.40 -17.35
C ILE A 246 -4.51 6.44 -17.62
N GLY A 247 -3.73 7.07 -16.75
CA GLY A 247 -2.29 7.22 -16.90
C GLY A 247 -1.43 6.19 -16.19
N PHE A 248 -1.97 5.32 -15.33
CA PHE A 248 -1.16 4.45 -14.49
C PHE A 248 -1.57 2.99 -14.64
N ASP A 249 -0.62 2.12 -14.97
CA ASP A 249 -0.78 0.69 -14.78
C ASP A 249 -0.50 0.38 -13.30
N PRO A 250 -1.49 0.01 -12.47
CA PRO A 250 -1.24 -0.36 -11.07
C PRO A 250 -0.46 -1.67 -10.96
N THR A 251 -0.32 -2.46 -12.04
CA THR A 251 0.56 -3.62 -12.06
C THR A 251 2.04 -3.27 -12.31
N TYR A 252 2.34 -2.11 -12.92
CA TYR A 252 3.71 -1.66 -13.19
C TYR A 252 3.81 -0.13 -13.29
N TYR A 253 4.71 0.45 -12.49
CA TYR A 253 5.10 1.85 -12.29
C TYR A 253 5.37 2.76 -13.53
N THR A 254 4.71 2.59 -14.67
CA THR A 254 4.98 3.36 -15.88
C THR A 254 3.77 4.22 -16.25
N PRO A 255 3.91 5.56 -16.22
CA PRO A 255 2.94 6.44 -16.84
C PRO A 255 2.74 6.03 -18.30
N LEU A 256 1.50 5.99 -18.78
CA LEU A 256 1.20 5.83 -20.21
C LEU A 256 1.63 7.05 -21.06
N GLU A 257 2.35 8.02 -20.49
CA GLU A 257 2.70 9.29 -21.12
C GLU A 257 4.09 9.27 -21.75
N ASN A 258 4.11 8.94 -23.05
CA ASN A 258 5.02 9.60 -24.00
C ASN A 258 4.29 10.71 -24.81
N GLU A 259 3.05 11.07 -24.46
CA GLU A 259 2.16 11.78 -25.40
C GLU A 259 2.38 13.31 -25.57
N VAL A 260 3.16 14.05 -24.77
CA VAL A 260 3.15 15.54 -24.94
C VAL A 260 4.49 16.28 -24.77
N LYS A 261 5.60 15.63 -24.38
CA LYS A 261 6.88 16.35 -24.23
C LYS A 261 7.82 16.07 -25.42
N ASN A 262 7.68 16.86 -26.48
CA ASN A 262 8.71 17.28 -27.47
C ASN A 262 8.28 17.16 -28.93
N SER A 263 7.56 18.15 -29.46
CA SER A 263 7.60 18.48 -30.90
C SER A 263 7.60 19.99 -31.19
N THR A 264 8.08 20.81 -30.25
CA THR A 264 8.39 22.22 -30.52
C THR A 264 9.77 22.44 -31.17
N THR A 265 10.50 21.38 -31.52
CA THR A 265 11.62 21.50 -32.46
C THR A 265 11.07 21.65 -33.88
N LYS A 266 11.13 22.89 -34.37
CA LYS A 266 10.65 23.38 -35.67
C LYS A 266 11.36 22.83 -36.91
N ASP A 267 12.06 21.70 -36.81
CA ASP A 267 12.98 21.28 -37.86
C ASP A 267 12.42 20.14 -38.73
N GLU A 268 12.20 20.55 -39.98
CA GLU A 268 12.37 19.81 -41.24
C GLU A 268 11.40 18.67 -41.60
N LYS A 269 10.47 19.05 -42.48
CA LYS A 269 9.95 18.31 -43.66
C LYS A 269 10.50 16.88 -43.84
N SER A 270 9.85 15.92 -43.18
CA SER A 270 9.91 14.51 -43.56
C SER A 270 8.49 14.07 -43.95
N ASP A 271 8.08 14.44 -45.16
CA ASP A 271 6.93 13.87 -45.84
C ASP A 271 7.26 12.41 -46.19
N ASN A 272 6.84 11.45 -45.34
CA ASN A 272 6.51 10.05 -45.67
C ASN A 272 6.54 9.19 -44.40
N ASN A 273 5.42 9.08 -43.67
CA ASN A 273 5.00 7.82 -43.03
C ASN A 273 3.57 7.93 -42.48
N ALA A 274 2.63 7.39 -43.24
CA ALA A 274 1.20 7.37 -42.96
C ALA A 274 0.76 6.23 -42.01
N SER A 275 1.52 5.91 -40.95
CA SER A 275 1.14 4.84 -40.01
C SER A 275 1.42 5.10 -38.53
N LEU A 276 1.57 6.35 -38.12
CA LEU A 276 1.35 6.69 -36.71
C LEU A 276 -0.16 6.82 -36.54
N ALA A 277 -0.80 5.70 -36.20
CA ALA A 277 -2.19 5.66 -35.79
C ALA A 277 -2.39 6.78 -34.77
N HIS A 278 -3.20 7.79 -35.13
CA HIS A 278 -3.53 8.89 -34.24
C HIS A 278 -3.93 8.31 -32.88
N ASP A 279 -3.24 8.73 -31.82
CA ASP A 279 -3.55 8.36 -30.44
C ASP A 279 -5.02 8.68 -30.17
N LYS A 280 -5.85 7.64 -30.27
CA LYS A 280 -7.28 7.77 -30.14
C LYS A 280 -7.56 8.04 -28.67
N VAL A 281 -8.01 9.26 -28.37
CA VAL A 281 -8.46 9.64 -27.04
C VAL A 281 -9.52 8.65 -26.57
N LEU A 282 -9.17 7.78 -25.62
CA LEU A 282 -10.05 6.70 -25.15
C LEU A 282 -11.24 7.24 -24.36
N ILE A 283 -11.07 8.36 -23.66
CA ILE A 283 -12.09 8.96 -22.78
C ILE A 283 -12.29 10.42 -23.19
N PRO A 284 -13.03 10.67 -24.29
CA PRO A 284 -13.31 12.02 -24.76
C PRO A 284 -14.24 12.77 -23.80
N ASN A 285 -14.33 14.09 -23.98
CA ASN A 285 -15.28 14.95 -23.28
C ASN A 285 -16.18 15.67 -24.29
N PRO A 286 -17.50 15.41 -24.34
CA PRO A 286 -18.26 14.53 -23.45
C PRO A 286 -18.00 13.02 -23.70
N PHE A 287 -18.11 12.22 -22.64
CA PHE A 287 -18.07 10.77 -22.70
C PHE A 287 -19.48 10.20 -22.88
N ILE A 288 -19.84 9.81 -24.10
CA ILE A 288 -21.15 9.24 -24.45
C ILE A 288 -21.12 7.73 -24.25
N ILE A 289 -21.82 7.22 -23.23
CA ILE A 289 -21.79 5.81 -22.80
C ILE A 289 -22.06 4.86 -23.97
N GLU A 290 -23.13 5.08 -24.73
CA GLU A 290 -23.54 4.19 -25.82
C GLU A 290 -22.53 4.08 -26.97
N LYS A 291 -21.66 5.08 -27.11
CA LYS A 291 -20.69 5.17 -28.21
C LYS A 291 -19.28 4.83 -27.76
N HIS A 292 -18.90 5.26 -26.56
CA HIS A 292 -17.51 5.29 -26.14
C HIS A 292 -17.14 4.18 -25.15
N PHE A 293 -18.10 3.58 -24.43
CA PHE A 293 -17.76 2.64 -23.35
C PHE A 293 -17.01 1.41 -23.85
N GLU A 294 -17.61 0.61 -24.74
CA GLU A 294 -16.94 -0.58 -25.30
C GLU A 294 -15.71 -0.23 -26.15
N ALA A 295 -15.75 0.91 -26.86
CA ALA A 295 -14.60 1.38 -27.63
C ALA A 295 -13.39 1.73 -26.73
N ALA A 296 -13.63 2.28 -25.54
CA ALA A 296 -12.60 2.55 -24.56
C ALA A 296 -12.03 1.24 -23.99
N ILE A 297 -12.88 0.25 -23.68
CA ILE A 297 -12.43 -1.08 -23.22
C ILE A 297 -11.56 -1.75 -24.29
N SER A 298 -12.01 -1.82 -25.54
CA SER A 298 -11.18 -2.41 -26.62
C SER A 298 -9.85 -1.69 -26.78
N GLY A 299 -9.84 -0.35 -26.73
CA GLY A 299 -8.60 0.42 -26.83
C GLY A 299 -7.65 0.20 -25.65
N LEU A 300 -8.16 -0.03 -24.43
CA LEU A 300 -7.34 -0.43 -23.28
C LEU A 300 -6.76 -1.84 -23.47
N GLU A 301 -7.53 -2.79 -23.99
CA GLU A 301 -7.05 -4.14 -24.29
C GLU A 301 -5.96 -4.12 -25.38
N ASP A 302 -6.12 -3.32 -26.43
CA ASP A 302 -5.12 -3.14 -27.50
C ASP A 302 -3.80 -2.61 -26.94
N ARG A 303 -3.85 -1.63 -26.02
CA ARG A 303 -2.66 -1.10 -25.36
C ARG A 303 -1.92 -2.17 -24.56
N ILE A 304 -2.64 -3.01 -23.81
CA ILE A 304 -2.02 -4.11 -23.03
C ILE A 304 -1.38 -5.16 -23.95
N ARG A 305 -2.04 -5.49 -25.06
CA ARG A 305 -1.49 -6.39 -26.08
C ARG A 305 -0.15 -5.86 -26.62
N HIS A 306 -0.11 -4.59 -27.01
CA HIS A 306 1.12 -3.98 -27.55
C HIS A 306 2.23 -3.79 -26.52
N GLN A 307 1.90 -3.51 -25.25
CA GLN A 307 2.91 -3.44 -24.19
C GLN A 307 3.66 -4.77 -24.04
N THR A 308 2.93 -5.88 -24.08
CA THR A 308 3.49 -7.24 -23.99
C THR A 308 4.46 -7.54 -25.14
N GLU A 309 4.19 -7.03 -26.34
CA GLU A 309 5.05 -7.20 -27.52
C GLU A 309 6.34 -6.36 -27.44
N SER A 310 6.29 -5.18 -26.81
CA SER A 310 7.40 -4.22 -26.80
C SER A 310 8.53 -4.58 -25.84
N THR A 311 8.22 -5.21 -24.70
CA THR A 311 9.18 -5.51 -23.63
C THR A 311 10.20 -6.61 -23.99
N ASP A 312 9.91 -7.42 -25.00
CA ASP A 312 10.76 -8.55 -25.39
C ASP A 312 12.03 -8.14 -26.15
N THR A 313 12.10 -6.93 -26.70
CA THR A 313 13.18 -6.58 -27.65
C THR A 313 14.45 -5.98 -27.03
N SER A 314 14.42 -5.46 -25.79
CA SER A 314 15.56 -4.70 -25.22
C SER A 314 16.15 -5.24 -23.92
N ALA A 315 15.41 -6.02 -23.12
CA ALA A 315 15.86 -6.52 -21.81
C ALA A 315 16.08 -8.04 -21.73
N GLN A 316 15.57 -8.82 -22.69
CA GLN A 316 15.61 -10.30 -22.63
C GLN A 316 16.85 -10.96 -23.22
N ALA A 317 17.85 -10.22 -23.70
CA ALA A 317 19.08 -10.82 -24.25
C ALA A 317 19.93 -11.61 -23.22
N LEU A 318 19.54 -11.65 -21.94
CA LEU A 318 20.28 -12.33 -20.85
C LEU A 318 19.44 -13.28 -19.97
N ALA A 319 18.13 -13.40 -20.18
CA ALA A 319 17.28 -14.32 -19.41
C ALA A 319 16.90 -15.54 -20.28
N GLU A 320 16.92 -16.74 -19.71
CA GLU A 320 16.71 -17.98 -20.47
C GLU A 320 15.33 -18.06 -21.15
N PRO A 321 15.21 -18.74 -22.30
CA PRO A 321 14.15 -18.52 -23.30
C PRO A 321 12.78 -19.18 -22.98
N THR A 322 12.46 -19.48 -21.73
CA THR A 322 11.31 -20.35 -21.39
C THR A 322 10.02 -19.64 -21.05
N MET A 323 9.96 -18.30 -21.06
CA MET A 323 8.68 -17.60 -20.89
C MET A 323 7.93 -17.52 -22.22
N THR A 324 6.97 -18.43 -22.40
CA THR A 324 5.96 -18.34 -23.46
C THR A 324 5.28 -16.97 -23.36
N THR A 325 5.31 -16.19 -24.43
CA THR A 325 4.59 -14.92 -24.55
C THR A 325 3.11 -15.16 -24.29
N LYS A 326 2.64 -14.80 -23.09
CA LYS A 326 1.22 -14.96 -22.72
C LYS A 326 0.42 -13.93 -23.51
N ILE A 327 -0.26 -14.42 -24.55
CA ILE A 327 -1.25 -13.65 -25.30
C ILE A 327 -2.32 -13.16 -24.30
N TYR A 328 -2.63 -11.86 -24.32
CA TYR A 328 -3.70 -11.30 -23.48
C TYR A 328 -5.04 -11.97 -23.80
N ASP A 329 -5.61 -12.64 -22.80
CA ASP A 329 -6.97 -13.19 -22.85
C ASP A 329 -7.90 -12.34 -21.94
N PRO A 330 -8.97 -11.71 -22.48
CA PRO A 330 -9.90 -10.91 -21.70
C PRO A 330 -10.67 -11.68 -20.63
N ASN A 331 -10.83 -12.99 -20.78
CA ASN A 331 -11.54 -13.86 -19.85
C ASN A 331 -10.62 -14.48 -18.78
N ASP A 332 -9.31 -14.23 -18.89
CA ASP A 332 -8.32 -14.74 -17.97
C ASP A 332 -8.53 -14.19 -16.55
N ARG A 333 -8.40 -15.08 -15.57
CA ARG A 333 -8.43 -14.78 -14.12
C ARG A 333 -7.12 -15.17 -13.44
N THR A 334 -6.09 -15.54 -14.18
CA THR A 334 -4.79 -15.90 -13.60
C THR A 334 -4.12 -14.67 -12.99
N LEU A 335 -3.48 -14.90 -11.84
CA LEU A 335 -2.60 -13.94 -11.19
C LEU A 335 -1.17 -14.12 -11.73
N PRO A 336 -0.25 -13.16 -11.49
CA PRO A 336 1.15 -13.30 -11.84
C PRO A 336 1.76 -14.58 -11.26
N GLU A 337 2.65 -15.23 -12.00
CA GLU A 337 3.28 -16.48 -11.56
C GLU A 337 4.14 -16.25 -10.31
N PRO A 338 3.99 -17.09 -9.27
CA PRO A 338 4.79 -16.97 -8.07
C PRO A 338 6.29 -17.03 -8.37
N GLN A 339 7.06 -16.18 -7.70
CA GLN A 339 8.53 -16.10 -7.86
C GLN A 339 9.23 -16.65 -6.62
N PRO A 340 10.25 -17.50 -6.75
CA PRO A 340 10.96 -18.04 -5.58
C PRO A 340 11.63 -16.90 -4.81
N ILE A 341 11.43 -16.84 -3.48
CA ILE A 341 12.01 -15.77 -2.65
C ILE A 341 13.52 -15.97 -2.51
N ASN A 342 13.90 -17.18 -2.07
CA ASN A 342 15.27 -17.62 -1.97
C ASN A 342 15.31 -19.16 -1.96
N PRO A 343 15.56 -19.81 -3.10
CA PRO A 343 15.45 -21.27 -3.19
C PRO A 343 16.48 -22.01 -2.33
N THR A 344 17.56 -21.35 -1.92
CA THR A 344 18.63 -21.96 -1.11
C THR A 344 18.30 -21.95 0.38
N ILE A 345 17.73 -20.85 0.88
CA ILE A 345 17.48 -20.64 2.33
C ILE A 345 16.02 -20.93 2.69
N LEU A 346 15.11 -20.64 1.78
CA LEU A 346 13.67 -20.85 1.90
C LEU A 346 13.21 -21.77 0.76
N PRO A 347 13.73 -23.02 0.71
CA PRO A 347 13.39 -23.97 -0.34
C PRO A 347 11.86 -24.10 -0.44
N GLY A 348 11.35 -24.02 -1.67
CA GLY A 348 9.93 -24.13 -1.93
C GLY A 348 9.07 -22.91 -1.57
N LEU A 349 9.59 -21.84 -0.93
CA LEU A 349 8.79 -20.64 -0.63
C LEU A 349 8.85 -19.64 -1.80
N TYR A 350 7.67 -19.21 -2.24
CA TYR A 350 7.48 -18.29 -3.34
C TYR A 350 6.68 -17.07 -2.88
N MET A 351 7.01 -15.92 -3.47
CA MET A 351 6.22 -14.71 -3.42
C MET A 351 5.21 -14.74 -4.56
N GLY A 352 3.93 -14.80 -4.21
CA GLY A 352 2.83 -14.91 -5.13
C GLY A 352 1.65 -15.67 -4.52
N TRP A 353 0.56 -15.74 -5.28
CA TRP A 353 -0.72 -16.27 -4.84
C TRP A 353 -0.93 -17.76 -5.16
N GLY A 354 0.15 -18.50 -5.45
CA GLY A 354 0.07 -19.91 -5.84
C GLY A 354 -0.81 -20.12 -7.06
N ASP A 355 -1.85 -20.93 -6.89
CA ASP A 355 -2.89 -21.27 -7.87
C ASP A 355 -4.16 -20.40 -7.76
N ALA A 356 -4.21 -19.45 -6.84
CA ALA A 356 -5.37 -18.59 -6.65
C ALA A 356 -5.73 -17.81 -7.92
N LYS A 357 -7.02 -17.50 -8.04
CA LYS A 357 -7.57 -16.73 -9.16
C LYS A 357 -7.87 -15.30 -8.73
N CYS A 358 -7.99 -14.41 -9.70
CA CYS A 358 -8.54 -13.09 -9.49
C CYS A 358 -10.07 -13.18 -9.39
N THR A 359 -10.67 -12.37 -8.51
CA THR A 359 -12.13 -12.25 -8.38
C THR A 359 -12.82 -11.73 -9.63
N HIS A 360 -12.06 -11.18 -10.58
CA HIS A 360 -12.54 -10.61 -11.84
C HIS A 360 -11.68 -11.09 -13.03
N THR A 361 -12.30 -11.18 -14.21
CA THR A 361 -11.54 -11.37 -15.46
C THR A 361 -10.75 -10.11 -15.81
N LYS A 362 -9.72 -10.21 -16.66
CA LYS A 362 -8.97 -9.04 -17.14
C LYS A 362 -9.87 -7.97 -17.76
N ARG A 363 -10.89 -8.35 -18.53
CA ARG A 363 -11.87 -7.40 -19.09
C ARG A 363 -12.75 -6.76 -18.02
N GLU A 364 -13.21 -7.52 -17.03
CA GLU A 364 -13.97 -6.97 -15.90
C GLU A 364 -13.13 -5.93 -15.13
N ILE A 365 -11.83 -6.20 -14.91
CA ILE A 365 -10.90 -5.24 -14.29
C ILE A 365 -10.83 -3.94 -15.09
N LEU A 366 -10.74 -4.00 -16.43
CA LEU A 366 -10.73 -2.81 -17.28
C LEU A 366 -12.03 -2.02 -17.20
N ARG A 367 -13.18 -2.70 -17.09
CA ARG A 367 -14.48 -2.05 -16.88
C ARG A 367 -14.54 -1.37 -15.52
N ASN A 368 -14.08 -2.03 -14.46
CA ASN A 368 -13.97 -1.44 -13.13
C ASN A 368 -13.11 -0.17 -13.17
N ARG A 369 -11.93 -0.24 -13.82
CA ARG A 369 -11.06 0.94 -14.02
C ARG A 369 -11.77 2.05 -14.80
N LEU A 370 -12.49 1.73 -15.87
CA LEU A 370 -13.22 2.74 -16.64
C LEU A 370 -14.30 3.43 -15.79
N PHE A 371 -15.11 2.70 -15.03
CA PHE A 371 -16.09 3.31 -14.12
C PHE A 371 -15.42 4.18 -13.05
N ALA A 372 -14.35 3.68 -12.43
CA ALA A 372 -13.55 4.40 -11.45
C ALA A 372 -13.02 5.73 -12.01
N VAL A 373 -12.48 5.71 -13.24
CA VAL A 373 -12.03 6.92 -13.96
C VAL A 373 -13.18 7.90 -14.16
N LEU A 374 -14.32 7.44 -14.68
CA LEU A 374 -15.45 8.33 -14.99
C LEU A 374 -15.94 9.05 -13.72
N LEU A 375 -16.11 8.32 -12.61
CA LEU A 375 -16.55 8.90 -11.35
C LEU A 375 -15.51 9.82 -10.72
N THR A 376 -14.23 9.51 -10.88
CA THR A 376 -13.14 10.37 -10.39
C THR A 376 -13.08 11.68 -11.16
N LYS A 377 -13.20 11.64 -12.49
CA LYS A 377 -13.25 12.85 -13.33
C LYS A 377 -14.52 13.68 -13.07
N LEU A 378 -15.68 13.03 -12.89
CA LEU A 378 -16.91 13.72 -12.48
C LEU A 378 -16.76 14.38 -11.10
N SER A 379 -16.07 13.72 -10.16
CA SER A 379 -15.80 14.29 -8.85
C SER A 379 -14.96 15.57 -8.95
N HIS A 380 -14.01 15.64 -9.88
CA HIS A 380 -13.17 16.83 -10.11
C HIS A 380 -13.98 18.08 -10.47
N ASN A 381 -15.20 17.92 -11.00
CA ASN A 381 -16.06 19.05 -11.35
C ASN A 381 -16.47 19.89 -10.13
N TYR A 382 -16.47 19.34 -8.90
CA TYR A 382 -16.66 20.15 -7.69
C TYR A 382 -15.58 21.22 -7.54
N GLN A 383 -14.32 20.84 -7.80
CA GLN A 383 -13.20 21.78 -7.78
C GLN A 383 -13.27 22.78 -8.94
N CYS A 384 -13.67 22.34 -10.14
CA CYS A 384 -13.91 23.25 -11.26
C CYS A 384 -14.96 24.30 -10.91
N ARG A 385 -16.10 23.89 -10.32
CA ARG A 385 -17.18 24.79 -9.89
C ARG A 385 -16.67 25.83 -8.90
N ILE A 386 -15.94 25.41 -7.87
CA ILE A 386 -15.37 26.27 -6.82
C ILE A 386 -14.39 27.30 -7.39
N LYS A 387 -13.67 26.94 -8.46
CA LYS A 387 -12.75 27.84 -9.17
C LYS A 387 -13.42 28.68 -10.25
N GLY A 388 -14.74 28.56 -10.44
CA GLY A 388 -15.47 29.25 -11.52
C GLY A 388 -15.14 28.72 -12.92
N ASN A 389 -14.50 27.56 -13.04
CA ASN A 389 -14.23 26.92 -14.32
C ASN A 389 -15.47 26.19 -14.81
N THR A 390 -15.83 26.41 -16.07
CA THR A 390 -17.00 25.80 -16.75
C THR A 390 -16.62 24.65 -17.68
N ASN A 391 -15.33 24.38 -17.89
CA ASN A 391 -14.85 23.23 -18.67
C ASN A 391 -14.98 21.94 -17.84
N TRP A 392 -16.21 21.45 -17.73
CA TRP A 392 -16.53 20.27 -16.95
C TRP A 392 -16.33 19.01 -17.76
N PHE A 393 -15.95 17.92 -17.09
CA PHE A 393 -16.04 16.59 -17.66
C PHE A 393 -17.49 16.12 -17.62
N VAL A 394 -18.07 15.76 -18.77
CA VAL A 394 -19.48 15.36 -18.87
C VAL A 394 -19.58 13.91 -19.28
N VAL A 395 -20.39 13.13 -18.56
CA VAL A 395 -20.80 11.79 -18.98
C VAL A 395 -22.24 11.85 -19.49
N ARG A 396 -22.48 11.38 -20.71
CA ARG A 396 -23.81 11.34 -21.32
C ARG A 396 -24.32 9.91 -21.42
N ILE A 397 -25.51 9.66 -20.91
CA ILE A 397 -26.20 8.36 -20.97
C ILE A 397 -27.66 8.59 -21.38
N LYS A 398 -28.12 7.89 -22.44
CA LYS A 398 -29.46 8.04 -23.02
C LYS A 398 -29.87 9.50 -23.28
N GLY A 399 -28.91 10.32 -23.70
CA GLY A 399 -29.10 11.74 -23.98
C GLY A 399 -29.13 12.67 -22.75
N ARG A 400 -29.04 12.12 -21.53
CA ARG A 400 -28.91 12.90 -20.29
C ARG A 400 -27.45 13.18 -19.98
N ASP A 401 -27.12 14.46 -19.80
CA ASP A 401 -25.81 14.89 -19.30
C ASP A 401 -25.74 14.74 -17.79
N CYS A 402 -24.65 14.14 -17.32
CA CYS A 402 -24.29 13.98 -15.92
C CYS A 402 -22.98 14.72 -15.68
N ASN A 403 -23.01 15.70 -14.78
CA ASN A 403 -21.88 16.53 -14.40
C ASN A 403 -21.27 16.10 -13.07
N PHE A 404 -22.02 15.36 -12.24
CA PHE A 404 -21.54 14.90 -10.93
C PHE A 404 -21.69 13.38 -10.75
N PRO A 405 -20.92 12.77 -9.84
CA PRO A 405 -20.92 11.32 -9.64
C PRO A 405 -22.31 10.74 -9.33
N ASP A 406 -23.09 11.39 -8.46
CA ASP A 406 -24.42 10.93 -8.07
C ASP A 406 -25.45 11.05 -9.19
N GLU A 407 -25.32 12.05 -10.07
CA GLU A 407 -26.16 12.17 -11.27
C GLU A 407 -25.91 11.01 -12.24
N PHE A 408 -24.64 10.64 -12.44
CA PHE A 408 -24.28 9.51 -13.29
C PHE A 408 -24.79 8.19 -12.71
N VAL A 409 -24.60 7.96 -11.40
CA VAL A 409 -25.11 6.74 -10.75
C VAL A 409 -26.65 6.70 -10.77
N GLN A 410 -27.33 7.82 -10.55
CA GLN A 410 -28.79 7.88 -10.69
C GLN A 410 -29.22 7.54 -12.12
N ALA A 411 -28.51 8.04 -13.14
CA ALA A 411 -28.83 7.72 -14.53
C ALA A 411 -28.55 6.24 -14.89
N LEU A 412 -27.58 5.59 -14.24
CA LEU A 412 -27.42 4.13 -14.33
C LEU A 412 -28.65 3.41 -13.73
N ILE A 413 -29.12 3.81 -12.56
CA ILE A 413 -30.32 3.24 -11.94
C ILE A 413 -31.54 3.42 -12.85
N ASP A 414 -31.73 4.64 -13.38
CA ASP A 414 -32.85 4.97 -14.28
C ASP A 414 -32.82 4.14 -15.58
N THR A 415 -31.66 3.60 -15.96
CA THR A 415 -31.47 2.74 -17.14
C THR A 415 -31.47 1.24 -16.81
N GLY A 416 -31.92 0.86 -15.61
CA GLY A 416 -32.13 -0.53 -15.21
C GLY A 416 -30.91 -1.20 -14.57
N HIS A 417 -29.93 -0.43 -14.11
CA HIS A 417 -28.82 -0.97 -13.32
C HIS A 417 -29.21 -1.12 -11.85
N THR A 418 -28.66 -2.14 -11.21
CA THR A 418 -28.70 -2.30 -9.75
C THR A 418 -27.37 -1.81 -9.19
N ILE A 419 -27.43 -0.96 -8.17
CA ILE A 419 -26.28 -0.37 -7.50
C ILE A 419 -26.34 -0.73 -6.02
N GLU A 420 -25.28 -1.34 -5.52
CA GLU A 420 -25.09 -1.65 -4.11
C GLU A 420 -23.93 -0.80 -3.58
N VAL A 421 -24.16 0.01 -2.55
CA VAL A 421 -23.12 0.82 -1.91
C VAL A 421 -23.00 0.44 -0.45
N CYS A 422 -21.77 0.15 0.00
CA CYS A 422 -21.53 -0.27 1.37
C CYS A 422 -20.10 0.01 1.82
N PRO A 423 -19.86 0.48 3.05
CA PRO A 423 -18.51 0.48 3.62
C PRO A 423 -18.06 -0.96 3.83
N ARG A 424 -16.87 -1.29 3.32
CA ARG A 424 -16.26 -2.60 3.50
C ARG A 424 -14.80 -2.51 3.87
N SER A 425 -14.31 -3.60 4.45
CA SER A 425 -12.94 -3.77 4.92
C SER A 425 -12.47 -5.19 4.66
N ALA A 426 -11.24 -5.37 4.21
CA ALA A 426 -10.59 -6.67 4.06
C ALA A 426 -9.20 -6.60 4.71
N ILE A 427 -8.59 -7.74 5.03
CA ILE A 427 -7.17 -7.73 5.43
C ILE A 427 -6.33 -7.23 4.26
N THR A 428 -5.46 -6.24 4.50
CA THR A 428 -4.48 -5.84 3.49
C THR A 428 -3.22 -6.66 3.61
N THR A 429 -2.73 -7.10 2.45
CA THR A 429 -1.39 -7.69 2.32
C THR A 429 -0.43 -6.75 1.61
N PHE A 430 -0.87 -5.54 1.22
CA PHE A 430 -0.09 -4.61 0.40
C PHE A 430 0.47 -5.27 -0.88
N GLY A 431 -0.33 -6.15 -1.49
CA GLY A 431 0.07 -6.90 -2.69
C GLY A 431 1.01 -8.07 -2.43
N LEU A 432 1.40 -8.32 -1.18
CA LEU A 432 2.17 -9.51 -0.83
C LEU A 432 1.28 -10.74 -0.77
N ALA A 433 1.86 -11.87 -1.16
CA ALA A 433 1.33 -13.19 -0.87
C ALA A 433 2.49 -14.17 -0.81
N PHE A 434 2.34 -15.20 0.01
CA PHE A 434 3.28 -16.30 0.08
C PHE A 434 2.57 -17.61 -0.23
N CYS A 435 3.27 -18.47 -0.96
CA CYS A 435 2.86 -19.83 -1.21
C CYS A 435 4.09 -20.73 -1.22
N VAL A 436 3.85 -22.01 -0.97
CA VAL A 436 4.86 -23.04 -0.91
C VAL A 436 4.61 -24.01 -2.05
N LYS A 437 5.61 -24.19 -2.91
CA LYS A 437 5.58 -25.19 -3.97
C LYS A 437 5.85 -26.56 -3.38
N GLU A 438 4.91 -27.48 -3.58
CA GLU A 438 5.00 -28.85 -3.09
C GLU A 438 5.63 -29.81 -4.10
N GLU A 439 6.07 -30.98 -3.62
CA GLU A 439 6.75 -32.00 -4.44
C GLU A 439 5.87 -32.56 -5.57
N ASP A 440 4.55 -32.50 -5.39
CA ASP A 440 3.53 -32.90 -6.39
C ASP A 440 3.12 -31.75 -7.32
N ASP A 441 3.90 -30.67 -7.35
CA ASP A 441 3.64 -29.42 -8.06
C ASP A 441 2.39 -28.64 -7.60
N SER A 442 1.72 -29.05 -6.52
CA SER A 442 0.64 -28.25 -5.93
C SER A 442 1.18 -27.06 -5.13
N TRP A 443 0.28 -26.16 -4.73
CA TRP A 443 0.60 -24.99 -3.93
C TRP A 443 -0.07 -25.09 -2.55
N THR A 444 0.74 -24.94 -1.50
CA THR A 444 0.22 -24.64 -0.16
C THR A 444 0.29 -23.13 0.06
N ASN A 445 -0.84 -22.49 0.30
CA ASN A 445 -0.89 -21.05 0.51
C ASN A 445 -0.54 -20.68 1.96
N VAL A 446 0.17 -19.57 2.12
CA VAL A 446 0.58 -19.04 3.43
C VAL A 446 -0.11 -17.69 3.63
N PRO A 447 -1.24 -17.64 4.35
CA PRO A 447 -1.89 -16.38 4.69
C PRO A 447 -0.93 -15.46 5.44
N ILE A 448 -0.87 -14.21 4.99
CA ILE A 448 -0.04 -13.18 5.62
C ILE A 448 -0.88 -11.95 5.92
N ALA A 449 -0.49 -11.24 6.97
CA ALA A 449 -1.06 -9.96 7.35
C ALA A 449 -0.02 -9.13 8.10
N TYR A 450 -0.23 -7.82 8.14
CA TYR A 450 0.58 -6.93 8.96
C TYR A 450 -0.14 -6.66 10.26
N PHE A 451 0.42 -7.08 11.40
CA PHE A 451 -0.20 -6.83 12.69
C PHE A 451 0.41 -5.61 13.38
N PHE A 452 -0.46 -4.72 13.82
CA PHE A 452 -0.12 -3.52 14.59
C PHE A 452 -0.76 -3.58 15.97
N GLN A 453 -0.11 -2.97 16.96
CA GLN A 453 -0.73 -2.81 18.27
C GLN A 453 -1.89 -1.82 18.18
N THR A 454 -3.02 -2.17 18.82
CA THR A 454 -4.19 -1.28 18.93
C THR A 454 -3.94 -0.12 19.90
N GLY A 455 -2.90 -0.23 20.74
CA GLY A 455 -2.61 0.68 21.85
C GLY A 455 -3.46 0.42 23.11
N TYR A 456 -4.35 -0.57 23.07
CA TYR A 456 -5.04 -1.07 24.26
C TYR A 456 -4.35 -2.32 24.82
N GLU A 457 -4.25 -2.37 26.15
CA GLU A 457 -3.48 -3.38 26.87
C GLU A 457 -4.24 -3.79 28.14
N ARG A 458 -4.39 -5.10 28.34
CA ARG A 458 -5.02 -5.65 29.54
C ARG A 458 -4.12 -5.41 30.77
N PHE A 459 -4.71 -5.46 31.97
CA PHE A 459 -4.00 -5.20 33.24
C PHE A 459 -2.75 -6.07 33.49
N ASP A 460 -2.65 -7.23 32.84
CA ASP A 460 -1.50 -8.15 32.90
C ASP A 460 -0.44 -7.87 31.81
N GLN A 461 -0.48 -6.68 31.23
CA GLN A 461 0.42 -6.18 30.19
C GLN A 461 0.32 -6.91 28.85
N ARG A 462 -0.86 -7.47 28.54
CA ARG A 462 -1.11 -8.12 27.25
C ARG A 462 -1.71 -7.12 26.25
N PRO A 463 -0.96 -6.71 25.21
CA PRO A 463 -1.47 -5.80 24.19
C PRO A 463 -2.44 -6.50 23.25
N ALA A 464 -3.46 -5.78 22.79
CA ALA A 464 -4.28 -6.20 21.67
C ALA A 464 -3.63 -5.76 20.33
N PHE A 465 -3.84 -6.57 19.30
CA PHE A 465 -3.33 -6.35 17.94
C PHE A 465 -4.46 -6.37 16.92
N PHE A 466 -4.21 -5.77 15.76
CA PHE A 466 -5.11 -5.87 14.62
C PHE A 466 -4.31 -6.11 13.36
N SER A 467 -4.85 -6.90 12.43
CA SER A 467 -4.27 -7.01 11.08
C SER A 467 -4.66 -5.80 10.26
N ALA A 468 -3.69 -5.10 9.69
CA ALA A 468 -3.89 -3.95 8.82
C ALA A 468 -5.05 -4.21 7.84
N PRO A 469 -6.13 -3.42 7.91
CA PRO A 469 -7.21 -3.55 6.96
C PRO A 469 -6.98 -2.63 5.75
N HIS A 470 -7.52 -3.04 4.61
CA HIS A 470 -7.83 -2.17 3.48
C HIS A 470 -9.34 -1.99 3.41
N GLY A 471 -9.79 -0.74 3.49
CA GLY A 471 -11.19 -0.40 3.55
C GLY A 471 -11.55 0.78 2.67
N GLY A 472 -12.81 0.81 2.27
CA GLY A 472 -13.33 1.74 1.28
C GLY A 472 -14.86 1.76 1.26
N ILE A 473 -15.43 2.68 0.49
CA ILE A 473 -16.85 2.61 0.11
C ILE A 473 -16.94 1.78 -1.16
N ASP A 474 -17.35 0.52 -1.03
CA ASP A 474 -17.60 -0.35 -2.17
C ASP A 474 -18.84 0.12 -2.92
N MET A 475 -18.75 0.07 -4.25
CA MET A 475 -19.90 0.15 -5.13
C MET A 475 -19.89 -1.02 -6.11
N LYS A 476 -20.91 -1.88 -6.01
CA LYS A 476 -21.14 -2.95 -6.98
C LYS A 476 -22.21 -2.52 -7.98
N ILE A 477 -21.91 -2.70 -9.26
CA ILE A 477 -22.77 -2.31 -10.38
C ILE A 477 -23.12 -3.58 -11.15
N LYS A 478 -24.42 -3.81 -11.34
CA LYS A 478 -24.96 -4.86 -12.24
C LYS A 478 -25.96 -4.22 -13.19
N GLY A 479 -26.05 -4.74 -14.42
CA GLY A 479 -27.08 -4.29 -15.36
C GLY A 479 -26.63 -4.28 -16.81
N PRO A 480 -27.40 -3.63 -17.70
CA PRO A 480 -27.21 -3.69 -19.14
C PRO A 480 -25.81 -3.29 -19.63
N LEU A 481 -25.19 -2.26 -19.04
CA LEU A 481 -23.87 -1.78 -19.47
C LEU A 481 -22.73 -2.71 -19.05
N VAL A 482 -22.85 -3.37 -17.90
CA VAL A 482 -21.85 -4.33 -17.44
C VAL A 482 -21.95 -5.63 -18.24
N GLY A 483 -23.17 -5.99 -18.64
CA GLY A 483 -23.45 -7.11 -19.52
C GLY A 483 -23.67 -8.44 -18.77
N ARG A 484 -23.74 -9.50 -19.56
CA ARG A 484 -23.83 -10.88 -19.09
C ARG A 484 -22.68 -11.67 -19.67
N ASP A 485 -22.20 -12.63 -18.90
CA ASP A 485 -21.21 -13.58 -19.36
C ASP A 485 -21.85 -14.44 -20.47
N PRO A 486 -21.25 -14.50 -21.66
CA PRO A 486 -21.85 -15.16 -22.81
C PRO A 486 -21.92 -16.69 -22.66
N THR A 487 -21.10 -17.27 -21.77
CA THR A 487 -21.01 -18.72 -21.57
C THR A 487 -21.97 -19.20 -20.49
N THR A 488 -22.06 -18.47 -19.38
CA THR A 488 -22.88 -18.83 -18.22
C THR A 488 -24.23 -18.11 -18.19
N GLY A 489 -24.37 -16.99 -18.90
CA GLY A 489 -25.56 -16.13 -18.85
C GLY A 489 -25.68 -15.29 -17.57
N GLU A 490 -24.75 -15.44 -16.63
CA GLU A 490 -24.72 -14.68 -15.37
C GLU A 490 -24.40 -13.20 -15.62
N SER A 491 -24.90 -12.30 -14.77
CA SER A 491 -24.52 -10.89 -14.85
C SER A 491 -23.04 -10.75 -14.54
N GLN A 492 -22.31 -10.09 -15.44
CA GLN A 492 -20.93 -9.72 -15.19
C GLN A 492 -20.85 -8.76 -14.01
N LYS A 493 -19.70 -8.76 -13.33
CA LYS A 493 -19.49 -7.98 -12.12
C LYS A 493 -18.75 -6.70 -12.48
N CYS A 494 -19.19 -5.60 -11.87
CA CYS A 494 -18.39 -4.39 -11.83
C CYS A 494 -18.30 -3.89 -10.39
N ASP A 495 -17.12 -4.04 -9.82
CA ASP A 495 -16.85 -3.71 -8.43
C ASP A 495 -15.77 -2.62 -8.40
N ILE A 496 -16.12 -1.47 -7.85
CA ILE A 496 -15.19 -0.37 -7.62
C ILE A 496 -15.25 0.05 -6.16
N GLN A 497 -14.22 0.73 -5.68
CA GLN A 497 -14.14 1.15 -4.30
C GLN A 497 -13.57 2.57 -4.21
N PHE A 498 -14.18 3.39 -3.37
CA PHE A 498 -13.68 4.72 -3.05
C PHE A 498 -12.77 4.67 -1.82
N TYR A 499 -11.52 5.09 -1.98
CA TYR A 499 -10.56 5.20 -0.87
C TYR A 499 -9.39 6.15 -1.21
N MET A 500 -8.49 6.40 -0.24
CA MET A 500 -7.17 6.99 -0.49
C MET A 500 -6.12 5.91 -0.70
N ALA A 501 -5.59 5.81 -1.92
CA ALA A 501 -4.58 4.82 -2.28
C ALA A 501 -3.18 5.19 -1.75
N ILE A 502 -2.31 4.19 -1.62
CA ILE A 502 -0.94 4.35 -1.07
C ILE A 502 -0.07 5.28 -1.93
N GLU A 503 -0.42 5.41 -3.21
CA GLU A 503 0.21 6.29 -4.18
C GLU A 503 -0.16 7.76 -3.97
N GLY A 504 -1.24 8.03 -3.21
CA GLY A 504 -1.66 9.37 -2.81
C GLY A 504 -2.86 9.96 -3.50
N LEU A 505 -3.47 9.22 -4.42
CA LEU A 505 -4.73 9.61 -5.02
C LEU A 505 -5.89 9.18 -4.11
N CYS A 506 -6.73 10.13 -3.71
CA CYS A 506 -8.05 9.82 -3.14
C CYS A 506 -9.09 9.85 -4.26
N ALA A 507 -9.63 8.70 -4.63
CA ALA A 507 -10.49 8.55 -5.80
C ALA A 507 -11.34 7.27 -5.74
N TRP A 508 -12.10 7.02 -6.80
CA TRP A 508 -12.62 5.68 -7.07
C TRP A 508 -11.53 4.85 -7.74
N HIS A 509 -11.42 3.59 -7.34
CA HIS A 509 -10.44 2.63 -7.84
C HIS A 509 -11.14 1.33 -8.24
N SER A 510 -10.50 0.56 -9.12
CA SER A 510 -10.94 -0.81 -9.43
C SER A 510 -10.81 -1.71 -8.20
N ASN A 511 -11.86 -2.48 -7.86
CA ASN A 511 -11.87 -3.38 -6.71
C ASN A 511 -11.79 -4.85 -7.18
N HIS A 512 -10.58 -5.30 -7.46
CA HIS A 512 -10.27 -6.68 -7.84
C HIS A 512 -9.19 -7.21 -6.90
N ASN A 513 -9.36 -8.46 -6.46
CA ASN A 513 -8.50 -9.06 -5.44
C ASN A 513 -8.17 -10.50 -5.83
N ALA A 514 -7.19 -11.09 -5.15
CA ALA A 514 -7.05 -12.53 -5.16
C ALA A 514 -8.26 -13.17 -4.45
N GLU A 515 -8.84 -14.19 -5.07
CA GLU A 515 -9.94 -14.98 -4.54
C GLU A 515 -9.37 -16.01 -3.55
N VAL A 516 -9.09 -15.53 -2.34
CA VAL A 516 -8.55 -16.34 -1.23
C VAL A 516 -9.41 -16.16 0.03
N PRO A 517 -9.53 -17.20 0.88
CA PRO A 517 -10.48 -17.18 1.98
C PRO A 517 -10.12 -16.22 3.14
N TRP A 518 -8.89 -15.72 3.23
CA TRP A 518 -8.45 -14.82 4.31
C TRP A 518 -8.41 -13.32 3.93
N ILE A 519 -8.75 -12.96 2.69
CA ILE A 519 -8.82 -11.55 2.20
C ILE A 519 -10.25 -11.22 1.77
N GLN A 520 -11.23 -11.88 2.37
CA GLN A 520 -12.62 -11.64 2.04
C GLN A 520 -13.03 -10.24 2.52
N SER A 521 -13.71 -9.51 1.65
CA SER A 521 -14.27 -8.21 1.97
C SER A 521 -15.46 -8.37 2.92
N VAL A 522 -15.34 -7.77 4.10
CA VAL A 522 -16.34 -7.75 5.15
C VAL A 522 -17.14 -6.47 5.08
N SER A 523 -18.47 -6.61 5.12
CA SER A 523 -19.38 -5.49 5.31
C SER A 523 -19.28 -4.99 6.74
N THR A 524 -18.83 -3.75 6.94
CA THR A 524 -18.85 -3.15 8.28
C THR A 524 -20.22 -2.58 8.62
N LYS A 525 -21.13 -2.56 7.65
CA LYS A 525 -22.51 -2.09 7.77
C LYS A 525 -23.42 -2.79 6.79
N ASP A 526 -24.73 -2.62 6.98
CA ASP A 526 -25.72 -2.98 5.96
C ASP A 526 -25.57 -2.11 4.72
N THR A 527 -25.93 -2.69 3.57
CA THR A 527 -26.03 -1.97 2.30
C THR A 527 -26.90 -0.74 2.43
N TYR A 528 -26.42 0.38 1.90
CA TYR A 528 -27.18 1.63 1.90
C TYR A 528 -28.42 1.54 1.02
N ASP A 529 -29.52 2.11 1.52
CA ASP A 529 -30.66 2.43 0.66
C ASP A 529 -30.24 3.39 -0.46
N GLN A 530 -31.03 3.48 -1.53
CA GLN A 530 -30.68 4.28 -2.71
C GLN A 530 -30.38 5.74 -2.37
N LYS A 531 -31.13 6.35 -1.44
CA LYS A 531 -30.94 7.75 -1.03
C LYS A 531 -29.60 7.95 -0.33
N THR A 532 -29.24 7.03 0.56
CA THR A 532 -28.00 7.06 1.33
C THR A 532 -26.81 6.70 0.44
N ALA A 533 -26.98 5.76 -0.50
CA ALA A 533 -26.00 5.41 -1.52
C ALA A 533 -25.60 6.62 -2.36
N LEU A 534 -26.58 7.33 -2.96
CA LEU A 534 -26.31 8.52 -3.78
C LEU A 534 -25.66 9.65 -2.97
N LYS A 535 -26.09 9.83 -1.70
CA LYS A 535 -25.45 10.77 -0.78
C LYS A 535 -24.00 10.40 -0.51
N ALA A 536 -23.72 9.13 -0.22
CA ALA A 536 -22.36 8.62 0.01
C ALA A 536 -21.47 8.83 -1.22
N ILE A 537 -21.97 8.52 -2.43
CA ILE A 537 -21.25 8.74 -3.70
C ILE A 537 -20.90 10.22 -3.91
N ARG A 538 -21.83 11.14 -3.64
CA ARG A 538 -21.57 12.58 -3.69
C ARG A 538 -20.52 13.01 -2.67
N MET A 539 -20.61 12.53 -1.44
CA MET A 539 -19.63 12.82 -0.38
C MET A 539 -18.24 12.25 -0.70
N SER A 540 -18.15 11.06 -1.31
CA SER A 540 -16.90 10.52 -1.82
C SER A 540 -16.22 11.48 -2.79
N GLY A 541 -16.96 12.04 -3.76
CA GLY A 541 -16.39 13.00 -4.69
C GLY A 541 -15.92 14.31 -4.05
N LEU A 542 -16.66 14.83 -3.05
CA LEU A 542 -16.26 16.02 -2.27
C LEU A 542 -15.00 15.75 -1.44
N LEU A 543 -14.92 14.57 -0.81
CA LEU A 543 -13.78 14.17 0.00
C LEU A 543 -12.52 13.96 -0.87
N ALA A 544 -12.65 13.36 -2.06
CA ALA A 544 -11.56 13.26 -3.03
C ALA A 544 -11.02 14.64 -3.43
N CYS A 545 -11.88 15.59 -3.79
CA CYS A 545 -11.44 16.96 -4.09
C CYS A 545 -10.73 17.60 -2.91
N THR A 546 -11.21 17.37 -1.69
CA THR A 546 -10.60 17.90 -0.47
C THR A 546 -9.20 17.32 -0.24
N PHE A 547 -9.07 16.00 -0.19
CA PHE A 547 -7.81 15.31 0.09
C PHE A 547 -6.77 15.61 -0.99
N ASN A 548 -7.16 15.48 -2.26
CA ASN A 548 -6.25 15.75 -3.37
C ASN A 548 -5.83 17.24 -3.40
N SER A 549 -6.71 18.18 -3.05
CA SER A 549 -6.36 19.61 -2.97
C SER A 549 -5.33 19.86 -1.88
N ILE A 550 -5.53 19.32 -0.68
CA ILE A 550 -4.57 19.46 0.42
C ILE A 550 -3.23 18.82 0.05
N GLY A 551 -3.25 17.59 -0.47
CA GLY A 551 -2.06 16.88 -0.94
C GLY A 551 -1.29 17.67 -2.01
N THR A 552 -1.99 18.34 -2.91
CA THR A 552 -1.40 19.19 -3.95
C THR A 552 -0.86 20.52 -3.40
N GLU A 553 -1.67 21.27 -2.67
CA GLU A 553 -1.35 22.62 -2.18
C GLU A 553 -0.23 22.61 -1.15
N MET A 554 -0.18 21.56 -0.32
CA MET A 554 0.88 21.36 0.67
C MET A 554 2.05 20.53 0.14
N ASN A 555 1.99 20.07 -1.13
CA ASN A 555 2.98 19.18 -1.74
C ASN A 555 3.32 17.98 -0.82
N LEU A 556 2.27 17.31 -0.33
CA LEU A 556 2.44 16.17 0.57
C LEU A 556 2.97 14.97 -0.22
N PRO A 557 3.96 14.24 0.32
CA PRO A 557 4.45 13.03 -0.32
C PRO A 557 3.35 11.97 -0.32
N PHE A 558 3.30 11.21 -1.42
CA PHE A 558 2.21 10.27 -1.69
C PHE A 558 0.84 10.92 -1.43
N GLY A 559 0.66 12.16 -1.89
CA GLY A 559 -0.59 12.92 -1.78
C GLY A 559 -1.14 13.10 -0.36
N GLY A 560 -0.36 12.79 0.67
CA GLY A 560 -0.77 12.81 2.07
C GLY A 560 -1.20 11.48 2.66
N TYR A 561 -0.98 10.33 1.99
CA TYR A 561 -1.31 9.01 2.54
C TYR A 561 -0.57 8.78 3.87
N GLY A 562 -1.31 8.29 4.87
CA GLY A 562 -0.82 8.11 6.25
C GLY A 562 -0.79 9.38 7.09
N VAL A 563 -1.12 10.55 6.51
CA VAL A 563 -1.07 11.85 7.19
C VAL A 563 -2.40 12.58 7.14
N LEU A 564 -3.04 12.66 5.97
CA LEU A 564 -4.45 13.05 5.84
C LEU A 564 -5.39 11.94 6.33
N GLY A 565 -4.92 10.70 6.29
CA GLY A 565 -5.62 9.47 6.61
C GLY A 565 -5.04 8.31 5.79
N VAL A 566 -5.55 7.11 6.01
CA VAL A 566 -5.33 5.95 5.13
C VAL A 566 -6.63 5.57 4.40
N CYS A 567 -6.62 4.49 3.63
CA CYS A 567 -7.79 4.00 2.89
C CYS A 567 -9.06 3.91 3.78
N ASN A 568 -8.95 3.31 4.97
CA ASN A 568 -10.07 3.17 5.91
C ASN A 568 -10.67 4.50 6.39
N ASP A 569 -9.85 5.52 6.64
CA ASP A 569 -10.31 6.81 7.14
C ASP A 569 -11.26 7.50 6.15
N THR A 570 -10.96 7.40 4.86
CA THR A 570 -11.82 8.01 3.83
C THR A 570 -13.21 7.38 3.78
N ALA A 571 -13.29 6.05 3.92
CA ALA A 571 -14.56 5.34 4.03
C ALA A 571 -15.28 5.68 5.34
N ALA A 572 -14.56 5.72 6.45
CA ALA A 572 -15.09 6.04 7.76
C ALA A 572 -15.73 7.43 7.80
N LEU A 573 -15.06 8.45 7.25
CA LEU A 573 -15.59 9.81 7.16
C LEU A 573 -16.87 9.87 6.33
N VAL A 574 -16.92 9.18 5.19
CA VAL A 574 -18.13 9.14 4.34
C VAL A 574 -19.28 8.40 5.04
N ASP A 575 -19.03 7.24 5.65
CA ASP A 575 -20.04 6.47 6.40
C ASP A 575 -20.57 7.27 7.60
N PHE A 576 -19.68 7.86 8.39
CA PHE A 576 -20.07 8.71 9.52
C PHE A 576 -20.89 9.92 9.06
N ALA A 577 -20.48 10.61 7.99
CA ALA A 577 -21.24 11.73 7.44
C ALA A 577 -22.61 11.30 6.85
N ALA A 578 -22.70 10.09 6.31
CA ALA A 578 -23.94 9.57 5.72
C ALA A 578 -24.98 9.17 6.76
N SER A 579 -24.52 8.63 7.89
CA SER A 579 -25.34 7.86 8.83
C SER A 579 -25.22 8.26 10.31
N GLY A 580 -24.27 9.12 10.65
CA GLY A 580 -23.99 9.59 12.01
C GLY A 580 -23.09 8.68 12.84
N THR A 581 -22.71 7.50 12.34
CA THR A 581 -21.81 6.55 13.03
C THR A 581 -20.95 5.80 12.02
N THR A 582 -19.84 5.19 12.46
CA THR A 582 -19.09 4.27 11.61
C THR A 582 -18.62 3.03 12.37
N ASN A 583 -18.47 1.96 11.61
CA ASN A 583 -17.91 0.68 12.04
C ASN A 583 -16.49 0.43 11.50
N MET A 584 -15.92 1.33 10.71
CA MET A 584 -14.59 1.16 10.10
C MET A 584 -13.47 1.25 11.15
N TYR A 585 -12.55 0.29 11.17
CA TYR A 585 -11.42 0.25 12.10
C TYR A 585 -10.10 0.00 11.34
N PRO A 586 -8.96 0.57 11.76
CA PRO A 586 -8.81 1.65 12.73
C PRO A 586 -9.04 3.04 12.09
N LEU A 587 -9.28 4.05 12.92
CA LEU A 587 -9.42 5.46 12.56
C LEU A 587 -8.15 6.24 12.92
N LEU A 588 -7.36 6.64 11.91
CA LEU A 588 -6.00 7.16 12.09
C LEU A 588 -5.90 8.67 11.89
N SER A 589 -6.89 9.28 11.25
CA SER A 589 -6.91 10.71 10.97
C SER A 589 -6.94 11.52 12.27
N THR A 590 -5.94 12.40 12.46
CA THR A 590 -5.85 13.22 13.67
C THR A 590 -5.03 14.50 13.47
N GLY A 591 -5.10 15.40 14.45
CA GLY A 591 -4.22 16.55 14.59
C GLY A 591 -4.32 17.59 13.48
N ARG A 592 -3.17 18.15 13.08
CA ARG A 592 -3.08 19.27 12.12
C ARG A 592 -3.77 18.99 10.79
N PHE A 593 -3.67 17.76 10.29
CA PHE A 593 -4.17 17.42 8.96
C PHE A 593 -5.68 17.21 8.94
N LEU A 594 -6.25 16.68 10.03
CA LEU A 594 -7.70 16.64 10.22
C LEU A 594 -8.29 18.07 10.28
N MET A 595 -7.58 19.01 10.92
CA MET A 595 -7.98 20.44 10.91
C MET A 595 -7.96 21.05 9.50
N HIS A 596 -6.96 20.71 8.68
CA HIS A 596 -6.92 21.14 7.28
C HIS A 596 -8.07 20.55 6.47
N THR A 597 -8.37 19.27 6.64
CA THR A 597 -9.53 18.61 6.03
C THR A 597 -10.82 19.34 6.40
N SER A 598 -11.03 19.61 7.68
CA SER A 598 -12.21 20.35 8.16
C SER A 598 -12.30 21.75 7.55
N ALA A 599 -11.20 22.52 7.57
CA ALA A 599 -11.15 23.87 7.01
C ALA A 599 -11.43 23.89 5.49
N HIS A 600 -10.89 22.94 4.73
CA HIS A 600 -11.18 22.81 3.31
C HIS A 600 -12.64 22.47 3.04
N LEU A 601 -13.26 21.59 3.84
CA LEU A 601 -14.68 21.23 3.70
C LEU A 601 -15.60 22.41 4.05
N VAL A 602 -15.28 23.20 5.08
CA VAL A 602 -16.01 24.43 5.42
C VAL A 602 -15.92 25.45 4.28
N ASN A 603 -14.72 25.69 3.77
CA ASN A 603 -14.52 26.58 2.61
C ASN A 603 -15.26 26.07 1.36
N MET A 604 -15.28 24.76 1.14
CA MET A 604 -16.04 24.12 0.06
C MET A 604 -17.54 24.33 0.22
N HIS A 605 -18.10 24.14 1.42
CA HIS A 605 -19.50 24.45 1.74
C HIS A 605 -19.82 25.92 1.43
N ASP A 606 -18.99 26.87 1.89
CA ASP A 606 -19.25 28.31 1.75
C ASP A 606 -19.21 28.77 0.30
N LYS A 607 -18.37 28.15 -0.54
CA LYS A 607 -18.32 28.46 -1.97
C LYS A 607 -19.46 27.80 -2.74
N LEU A 608 -19.81 26.56 -2.42
CA LEU A 608 -20.88 25.84 -3.10
C LEU A 608 -22.28 26.36 -2.73
N SER A 609 -22.48 26.82 -1.49
CA SER A 609 -23.77 27.35 -1.02
C SER A 609 -24.24 28.61 -1.74
N LYS A 610 -23.33 29.29 -2.44
CA LYS A 610 -23.62 30.46 -3.29
C LYS A 610 -24.38 30.11 -4.57
N TYR A 611 -24.41 28.83 -4.96
CA TYR A 611 -25.08 28.37 -6.15
C TYR A 611 -26.36 27.61 -5.76
N ASP A 612 -27.50 28.04 -6.29
CA ASP A 612 -28.79 27.45 -5.94
C ASP A 612 -28.89 25.96 -6.29
N ASP A 613 -28.28 25.56 -7.41
CA ASP A 613 -28.20 24.18 -7.88
C ASP A 613 -27.26 23.29 -7.03
N MET A 614 -26.40 23.89 -6.19
CA MET A 614 -25.40 23.16 -5.39
C MET A 614 -25.73 23.10 -3.90
N LYS A 615 -26.91 23.56 -3.46
CA LYS A 615 -27.30 23.59 -2.03
C LYS A 615 -27.27 22.21 -1.35
N VAL A 616 -27.64 21.15 -2.05
CA VAL A 616 -27.59 19.78 -1.52
C VAL A 616 -26.14 19.34 -1.33
N ILE A 617 -25.29 19.59 -2.33
CA ILE A 617 -23.86 19.26 -2.31
C ILE A 617 -23.13 20.05 -1.22
N ALA A 618 -23.44 21.35 -1.06
CA ALA A 618 -22.90 22.17 0.02
C ALA A 618 -23.24 21.56 1.41
N ASN A 619 -24.49 21.14 1.61
CA ASN A 619 -24.89 20.48 2.86
C ASN A 619 -24.13 19.17 3.12
N ASP A 620 -23.80 18.41 2.08
CA ASP A 620 -22.99 17.19 2.21
C ASP A 620 -21.53 17.52 2.56
N ALA A 621 -20.96 18.62 2.05
CA ALA A 621 -19.65 19.12 2.50
C ALA A 621 -19.66 19.51 3.99
N ARG A 622 -20.75 20.14 4.46
CA ARG A 622 -20.95 20.44 5.90
C ARG A 622 -21.06 19.17 6.75
N ARG A 623 -21.71 18.11 6.26
CA ARG A 623 -21.78 16.82 6.96
C ARG A 623 -20.40 16.19 7.10
N LEU A 624 -19.60 16.19 6.04
CA LEU A 624 -18.21 15.74 6.09
C LEU A 624 -17.39 16.58 7.09
N ALA A 625 -17.51 17.92 7.06
CA ALA A 625 -16.84 18.78 8.03
C ALA A 625 -17.25 18.42 9.47
N SER A 626 -18.54 18.20 9.71
CA SER A 626 -19.04 17.73 11.00
C SER A 626 -18.45 16.38 11.39
N ALA A 627 -18.35 15.44 10.46
CA ALA A 627 -17.74 14.13 10.71
C ALA A 627 -16.28 14.26 11.18
N THR A 628 -15.49 15.17 10.58
CA THR A 628 -14.11 15.42 11.04
C THR A 628 -14.00 15.93 12.47
N CYS A 629 -15.07 16.49 13.04
CA CYS A 629 -15.08 17.01 14.41
C CYS A 629 -15.55 15.98 15.46
N PHE A 630 -16.43 15.04 15.06
CA PHE A 630 -17.12 14.15 16.00
C PHE A 630 -16.74 12.68 15.84
N MET A 631 -16.07 12.30 14.76
CA MET A 631 -15.60 10.93 14.59
C MET A 631 -14.51 10.62 15.62
N GLU A 632 -14.65 9.49 16.31
CA GLU A 632 -13.65 9.00 17.25
C GLU A 632 -12.31 8.71 16.54
N SER A 633 -11.24 8.64 17.33
CA SER A 633 -9.89 8.38 16.83
C SER A 633 -9.30 7.18 17.56
N ASP A 634 -8.85 6.19 16.80
CA ASP A 634 -8.22 4.95 17.33
C ASP A 634 -6.72 5.12 17.54
N ILE A 635 -6.11 6.18 17.01
CA ILE A 635 -4.70 6.52 17.29
C ILE A 635 -4.53 7.12 18.71
N HIS A 636 -5.58 7.74 19.25
CA HIS A 636 -5.63 8.27 20.61
C HIS A 636 -6.42 7.31 21.48
N CYS A 637 -5.76 6.22 21.86
CA CYS A 637 -6.33 5.20 22.73
C CYS A 637 -6.70 5.83 24.07
N SER A 638 -7.99 6.12 24.25
CA SER A 638 -8.53 6.68 25.49
C SER A 638 -9.58 5.73 26.05
N PRO A 639 -9.72 5.65 27.38
CA PRO A 639 -10.77 4.86 28.00
C PRO A 639 -12.17 5.16 27.45
N THR A 640 -12.44 6.43 27.11
CA THR A 640 -13.72 6.88 26.55
C THR A 640 -13.98 6.38 25.13
N HIS A 641 -12.93 6.08 24.34
CA HIS A 641 -13.07 5.56 22.97
C HIS A 641 -12.99 4.04 22.89
N LEU A 642 -12.56 3.36 23.96
CA LEU A 642 -12.35 1.91 23.96
C LEU A 642 -13.61 1.12 23.56
N ILE A 643 -14.78 1.48 24.08
CA ILE A 643 -16.05 0.81 23.74
C ILE A 643 -16.32 0.93 22.24
N GLY A 644 -16.16 2.13 21.70
CA GLY A 644 -16.28 2.40 20.27
C GLY A 644 -15.26 1.61 19.45
N ALA A 645 -13.99 1.61 19.85
CA ALA A 645 -12.90 0.90 19.20
C ALA A 645 -13.13 -0.63 19.19
N ALA A 646 -13.53 -1.23 20.31
CA ALA A 646 -13.83 -2.67 20.40
C ALA A 646 -15.00 -3.07 19.48
N ARG A 647 -16.07 -2.27 19.46
CA ARG A 647 -17.20 -2.46 18.54
C ARG A 647 -16.76 -2.40 17.08
N ARG A 648 -15.97 -1.39 16.70
CA ARG A 648 -15.46 -1.26 15.32
C ARG A 648 -14.49 -2.40 14.97
N PHE A 649 -13.59 -2.79 15.88
CA PHE A 649 -12.71 -3.94 15.71
C PHE A 649 -13.52 -5.19 15.35
N ASN A 650 -14.55 -5.51 16.13
CA ASN A 650 -15.41 -6.67 15.88
C ASN A 650 -16.14 -6.61 14.53
N ALA A 651 -16.56 -5.41 14.10
CA ALA A 651 -17.21 -5.23 12.80
C ALA A 651 -16.26 -5.44 11.61
N ASN A 652 -14.94 -5.27 11.78
CA ASN A 652 -13.95 -5.48 10.73
C ASN A 652 -13.40 -6.91 10.73
N TYR A 653 -13.44 -7.60 11.87
CA TYR A 653 -12.97 -8.98 12.02
C TYR A 653 -14.09 -9.90 12.55
N PRO A 654 -15.19 -10.10 11.81
CA PRO A 654 -16.27 -11.01 12.22
C PRO A 654 -15.81 -12.48 12.21
N GLN A 655 -14.79 -12.80 11.40
CA GLN A 655 -14.12 -14.09 11.38
C GLN A 655 -12.64 -13.89 11.70
N SER A 656 -12.09 -14.78 12.52
CA SER A 656 -10.65 -14.83 12.82
C SER A 656 -9.96 -15.80 11.87
N TYR A 657 -9.12 -15.26 11.00
CA TYR A 657 -8.24 -16.07 10.14
C TYR A 657 -6.94 -16.43 10.87
N PHE A 658 -6.49 -15.52 11.73
CA PHE A 658 -5.30 -15.67 12.56
C PHE A 658 -5.72 -15.77 14.02
N ARG A 659 -4.99 -16.60 14.76
CA ARG A 659 -5.31 -16.88 16.16
C ARG A 659 -5.23 -15.62 17.03
N ILE A 660 -4.27 -14.75 16.75
CA ILE A 660 -4.09 -13.48 17.46
C ILE A 660 -5.29 -12.51 17.36
N THR A 661 -6.10 -12.65 16.32
CA THR A 661 -7.32 -11.84 16.18
C THR A 661 -8.33 -12.15 17.27
N ASP A 662 -8.45 -13.41 17.70
CA ASP A 662 -9.36 -13.79 18.79
C ASP A 662 -8.88 -13.28 20.15
N ASP A 663 -7.57 -13.36 20.42
CA ASP A 663 -7.05 -12.83 21.70
C ASP A 663 -7.23 -11.34 21.79
N SER A 664 -6.96 -10.64 20.69
CA SER A 664 -7.10 -9.20 20.61
C SER A 664 -8.56 -8.80 20.78
N ARG A 665 -9.48 -9.60 20.20
CA ARG A 665 -10.92 -9.45 20.43
C ARG A 665 -11.27 -9.63 21.90
N GLU A 666 -10.80 -10.71 22.53
CA GLU A 666 -11.06 -11.01 23.95
C GLU A 666 -10.55 -9.88 24.84
N ILE A 667 -9.30 -9.43 24.63
CA ILE A 667 -8.69 -8.32 25.37
C ILE A 667 -9.53 -7.05 25.22
N MET A 668 -9.82 -6.62 23.97
CA MET A 668 -10.58 -5.40 23.72
C MET A 668 -11.99 -5.47 24.30
N GLN A 669 -12.68 -6.60 24.15
CA GLN A 669 -14.04 -6.78 24.65
C GLN A 669 -14.09 -6.83 26.18
N TYR A 670 -13.13 -7.53 26.81
CA TYR A 670 -13.00 -7.57 28.26
C TYR A 670 -12.83 -6.16 28.82
N MET A 671 -11.85 -5.41 28.29
CA MET A 671 -11.62 -4.04 28.75
C MET A 671 -12.84 -3.15 28.49
N ALA A 672 -13.47 -3.23 27.31
CA ALA A 672 -14.65 -2.45 26.99
C ALA A 672 -15.80 -2.70 27.98
N THR A 673 -16.02 -3.97 28.35
CA THR A 673 -17.07 -4.39 29.30
C THR A 673 -16.77 -3.87 30.72
N GLU A 674 -15.53 -3.98 31.18
CA GLU A 674 -15.12 -3.45 32.49
C GLU A 674 -15.29 -1.93 32.56
N TYR A 675 -14.88 -1.20 31.52
CA TYR A 675 -15.04 0.25 31.45
C TYR A 675 -16.51 0.68 31.34
N GLU A 676 -17.32 -0.02 30.55
CA GLU A 676 -18.76 0.24 30.43
C GLU A 676 -19.47 0.06 31.78
N SER A 677 -19.16 -1.04 32.50
CA SER A 677 -19.65 -1.29 33.85
C SER A 677 -19.27 -0.18 34.85
N PHE A 678 -18.02 0.26 34.80
CA PHE A 678 -17.51 1.34 35.65
C PHE A 678 -18.22 2.69 35.36
N LEU A 679 -18.41 3.03 34.08
CA LEU A 679 -19.07 4.26 33.66
C LEU A 679 -20.57 4.25 34.01
N HIS A 680 -21.27 3.14 33.83
CA HIS A 680 -22.67 3.01 34.23
C HIS A 680 -22.87 3.18 35.73
N THR A 681 -21.99 2.56 36.54
CA THR A 681 -22.02 2.73 38.00
C THR A 681 -21.84 4.19 38.38
N THR A 682 -20.85 4.86 37.76
CA THR A 682 -20.56 6.28 38.03
C THR A 682 -21.71 7.20 37.60
N ALA A 683 -22.31 6.98 36.43
CA ALA A 683 -23.43 7.79 35.93
C ALA A 683 -24.65 7.66 36.85
N LYS A 684 -24.97 6.43 37.29
CA LYS A 684 -26.05 6.17 38.23
C LYS A 684 -25.79 6.83 39.59
N GLU A 685 -24.57 6.72 40.12
CA GLU A 685 -24.19 7.39 41.38
C GLU A 685 -24.26 8.92 41.27
N LEU A 686 -23.87 9.50 40.13
CA LEU A 686 -23.97 10.95 39.89
C LEU A 686 -25.43 11.40 39.78
N GLU A 687 -26.28 10.61 39.12
CA GLU A 687 -27.71 10.86 39.04
C GLU A 687 -28.36 10.78 40.43
N GLU A 688 -28.05 9.76 41.22
CA GLU A 688 -28.53 9.59 42.60
C GLU A 688 -28.04 10.74 43.51
N LYS A 689 -26.77 11.16 43.41
CA LYS A 689 -26.24 12.32 44.15
C LYS A 689 -26.90 13.64 43.72
N SER A 690 -27.15 13.82 42.43
CA SER A 690 -27.83 15.00 41.89
C SER A 690 -29.27 15.07 42.40
N GLN A 691 -30.00 13.94 42.39
CA GLN A 691 -31.34 13.83 42.95
C GLN A 691 -31.35 14.08 44.46
N ALA A 692 -30.41 13.51 45.22
CA ALA A 692 -30.31 13.75 46.67
C ALA A 692 -29.99 15.21 47.00
N THR A 693 -29.09 15.85 46.24
CA THR A 693 -28.76 17.27 46.39
C THR A 693 -29.97 18.15 46.10
N PHE A 694 -30.73 17.82 45.05
CA PHE A 694 -31.97 18.54 44.72
C PHE A 694 -33.06 18.36 45.79
N GLN A 695 -33.22 17.17 46.35
CA GLN A 695 -34.16 16.92 47.45
C GLN A 695 -33.77 17.65 48.73
N ASN A 696 -32.49 17.67 49.09
CA ASN A 696 -32.00 18.44 50.23
C ASN A 696 -32.20 19.96 50.01
N TYR A 697 -31.94 20.46 48.79
CA TYR A 697 -32.24 21.84 48.43
C TYR A 697 -33.73 22.16 48.60
N LEU A 698 -34.64 21.28 48.16
CA LEU A 698 -36.08 21.46 48.34
C LEU A 698 -36.51 21.39 49.82
N ALA A 699 -35.82 20.59 50.66
CA ALA A 699 -36.10 20.47 52.08
C ALA A 699 -35.60 21.68 52.90
N ASP A 700 -34.50 22.31 52.48
CA ASP A 700 -33.93 23.51 53.11
C ASP A 700 -34.58 24.81 52.64
N GLN A 701 -35.43 24.77 51.59
CA GLN A 701 -36.28 25.91 51.28
C GLN A 701 -37.32 26.06 52.41
N PRO A 702 -37.35 27.19 53.14
CA PRO A 702 -38.40 27.44 54.13
C PRO A 702 -39.75 27.27 53.43
N SER A 703 -40.66 26.55 54.10
CA SER A 703 -41.97 26.16 53.59
C SER A 703 -42.67 27.30 52.86
N PHE A 704 -42.53 27.33 51.54
CA PHE A 704 -43.38 28.14 50.64
C PHE A 704 -44.88 27.78 50.80
N LYS A 705 -45.18 26.71 51.54
CA LYS A 705 -46.53 26.35 52.00
C LYS A 705 -47.11 27.34 53.02
N ASP A 706 -46.30 27.96 53.87
CA ASP A 706 -46.83 28.86 54.90
C ASP A 706 -47.22 30.23 54.32
N ASP A 707 -46.54 30.69 53.26
CA ASP A 707 -46.93 31.94 52.58
C ASP A 707 -48.20 31.76 51.72
N ILE A 708 -48.42 30.59 51.12
CA ILE A 708 -49.61 30.32 50.29
C ILE A 708 -50.88 30.08 51.13
N GLU A 709 -50.77 29.54 52.34
CA GLU A 709 -51.92 29.44 53.25
C GLU A 709 -52.28 30.79 53.89
N SER A 710 -51.31 31.70 54.07
CA SER A 710 -51.59 33.06 54.57
C SER A 710 -52.34 33.95 53.55
N GLU A 711 -52.16 33.73 52.24
CA GLU A 711 -52.92 34.47 51.21
C GLU A 711 -54.35 33.95 51.01
N ARG A 712 -54.64 32.68 51.34
CA ARG A 712 -55.98 32.10 51.16
C ARG A 712 -57.02 32.52 52.21
N GLU A 713 -56.61 32.94 53.40
CA GLU A 713 -57.55 33.40 54.45
C GLU A 713 -57.99 34.88 54.31
N SER A 714 -57.45 35.64 53.34
CA SER A 714 -57.75 37.08 53.21
C SER A 714 -58.76 37.46 52.11
N THR A 715 -59.40 36.50 51.44
CA THR A 715 -60.35 36.81 50.36
C THR A 715 -61.77 37.08 50.92
N PRO A 716 -62.33 38.31 50.82
CA PRO A 716 -63.66 38.59 51.34
C PRO A 716 -64.73 37.99 50.41
N SER A 717 -65.72 37.30 50.98
CA SER A 717 -66.91 36.87 50.24
C SER A 717 -67.66 38.10 49.72
N LYS A 718 -67.67 38.31 48.41
CA LYS A 718 -68.63 39.22 47.77
C LYS A 718 -69.77 38.42 47.16
N SER A 719 -70.93 38.59 47.78
CA SER A 719 -72.26 38.40 47.20
C SER A 719 -72.55 39.47 46.14
N GLN A 720 -73.36 39.07 45.16
CA GLN A 720 -73.95 39.81 44.02
C GLN A 720 -73.08 39.90 42.76
#